data_AF-A0A157QPJ3-F1
#
_entry.id   AF-A0A157QPJ3-F1
#
_cell.length_a   1.000
_cell.length_b   1.000
_cell.length_c   1.000
_cell.angle_alpha   90.00
_cell.angle_beta   90.00
_cell.angle_gamma   90.00
#
_symmetry.space_group_name_H-M   'P 1'
#
loop_
_entity.id
_entity.type
_entity.pdbx_description
1 polymer ?
#
loop_
_entity_poly.entity_id
_entity_poly.type
_entity_poly.pdbx_seq_one_letter_code
_entity_poly.pdbx_strand_id
1 'polypeptide(L)'
;MTTKYYGVLTAIGEAKEARAKALGVPVKITHMCVGDAALPANSGETVAPDPQRTALINQLRVAQLNRLSQDATNPNWLIAEQVVPEDVGGWWIRELGLRDEDGDLVAIANCPPTYKPVLAEGSGRTQVIRIVIQVSSRANFELQLDPSTVLATRAEVEARFVDFTSAQTIAGKKTFTNELVAAPIGGTGHSYRMHNGQQGSFWRVDGESMFLMVTALGDPLGTYTAARPLKVYFADGRCDINGQSATALKWATPRTIALNGAVSGSAAVDGSTNVTLNVTGMDVSKATAGTLAVTRGGTGLATVPAGSFVQGNGTGAMVPRTPAQVLSDIGGQAALGYTPVRQGGGTGMAANTVYIGWGRSGDTSRLMLQIDASVFGARWPIDVSGTAKTLETPRQIAGRPFDGSADVVIVPADIGAAPLDSPALTGAPTAPTPATTDNSTRISTTAFVRAAIAALIGQAPGTLDTLQELADALGDDPNFSTTMTNLIATKLPLSRVQASALDTTADTILRQGAFGLGRLAGLIPSVNDVEQVHPNGMYCTNTSTAGTPPGAYSRLFQGMLVVQNYDNAAGNQIWIPHNADEVWFRRRTGGAWQPWINLVTPSNVLRYYPIAALPASNQGPVGVTEACEIWNWVSTAYFTGYRSPQCGRPVDGHTMVPLASEVDAAGGLLSKAAYAGLWGYAQENGLVVTQAVFDANVGAHLFVDSGANTFRVPDLRNQFRRFTGTDTDTNTARALGSWQKGSISTYDTDASDGAVVGVPGWRSGTLSPGQIGLDTVDVAKYPGVGFSFGPGGSGSSFSSYSGGVSRPNNVAYHPRIHI
;
A
#
# COMPACT_ATOMS: atom_id res chain seq x y z
N MET A 1 -27.44 48.53 -26.19
CA MET A 1 -28.37 48.09 -25.13
C MET A 1 -27.99 48.83 -23.87
N THR A 2 -28.86 49.70 -23.36
CA THR A 2 -28.69 50.36 -22.06
C THR A 2 -28.75 49.29 -20.98
N THR A 3 -27.68 49.12 -20.20
CA THR A 3 -27.62 48.17 -19.10
C THR A 3 -28.70 48.53 -18.08
N LYS A 4 -29.59 47.58 -17.74
CA LYS A 4 -30.75 47.84 -16.86
C LYS A 4 -30.36 48.24 -15.44
N TYR A 5 -29.19 47.77 -14.98
CA TYR A 5 -28.62 48.10 -13.67
C TYR A 5 -27.19 48.60 -13.85
N TYR A 6 -26.87 49.72 -13.24
CA TYR A 6 -25.57 50.38 -13.36
C TYR A 6 -25.31 51.32 -12.18
N GLY A 7 -24.04 51.61 -11.93
CA GLY A 7 -23.60 52.62 -10.98
C GLY A 7 -22.89 53.77 -11.69
N VAL A 8 -23.10 54.99 -11.19
CA VAL A 8 -22.45 56.21 -11.67
C VAL A 8 -21.83 56.96 -10.49
N LEU A 9 -20.77 57.72 -10.78
CA LEU A 9 -20.26 58.69 -9.82
C LEU A 9 -21.27 59.84 -9.67
N THR A 10 -21.38 60.37 -8.47
CA THR A 10 -22.10 61.63 -8.24
C THR A 10 -21.23 62.80 -8.69
N ALA A 11 -21.82 63.99 -8.85
CA ALA A 11 -21.06 65.21 -9.13
C ALA A 11 -19.96 65.47 -8.08
N ILE A 12 -20.20 65.08 -6.82
CA ILE A 12 -19.21 65.13 -5.74
C ILE A 12 -18.10 64.09 -5.97
N GLY A 13 -18.47 62.86 -6.32
CA GLY A 13 -17.52 61.78 -6.64
C GLY A 13 -16.62 62.10 -7.82
N GLU A 14 -17.16 62.67 -8.90
CA GLU A 14 -16.38 63.11 -10.07
C GLU A 14 -15.41 64.23 -9.71
N ALA A 15 -15.84 65.21 -8.90
CA ALA A 15 -14.98 66.29 -8.43
C ALA A 15 -13.84 65.76 -7.54
N LYS A 16 -14.13 64.78 -6.66
CA LYS A 16 -13.12 64.14 -5.81
C LYS A 16 -12.19 63.23 -6.61
N GLU A 17 -12.68 62.51 -7.62
CA GLU A 17 -11.83 61.73 -8.53
C GLU A 17 -10.88 62.65 -9.32
N ALA A 18 -11.39 63.77 -9.84
CA ALA A 18 -10.58 64.77 -10.54
C ALA A 18 -9.51 65.39 -9.63
N ARG A 19 -9.86 65.68 -8.37
CA ARG A 19 -8.92 66.18 -7.35
C ARG A 19 -7.85 65.13 -7.00
N ALA A 20 -8.23 63.86 -6.86
CA ALA A 20 -7.31 62.76 -6.60
C ALA A 20 -6.29 62.62 -7.74
N LYS A 21 -6.74 62.76 -8.99
CA LYS A 21 -5.85 62.79 -10.16
C LYS A 21 -4.89 63.99 -10.16
N ALA A 22 -5.35 65.16 -9.72
CA ALA A 22 -4.55 66.39 -9.73
C ALA A 22 -3.53 66.47 -8.58
N LEU A 23 -3.87 65.94 -7.40
CA LEU A 23 -3.07 66.05 -6.18
C LEU A 23 -2.34 64.75 -5.78
N GLY A 24 -2.66 63.62 -6.43
CA GLY A 24 -2.06 62.31 -6.12
C GLY A 24 -2.54 61.68 -4.80
N VAL A 25 -3.59 62.23 -4.17
CA VAL A 25 -4.21 61.68 -2.96
C VAL A 25 -5.45 60.88 -3.36
N PRO A 26 -5.48 59.55 -3.18
CA PRO A 26 -6.60 58.72 -3.61
C PRO A 26 -7.86 58.98 -2.76
N VAL A 27 -9.04 58.86 -3.39
CA VAL A 27 -10.33 58.88 -2.69
C VAL A 27 -10.52 57.55 -1.97
N LYS A 28 -10.75 57.60 -0.66
CA LYS A 28 -11.03 56.41 0.15
C LYS A 28 -12.52 56.20 0.30
N ILE A 29 -13.06 55.23 -0.40
CA ILE A 29 -14.46 54.81 -0.21
C ILE A 29 -14.50 53.89 1.01
N THR A 30 -15.24 54.28 2.05
CA THR A 30 -15.23 53.58 3.34
C THR A 30 -16.56 52.90 3.65
N HIS A 31 -17.69 53.42 3.16
CA HIS A 31 -19.02 52.92 3.53
C HIS A 31 -19.92 52.68 2.31
N MET A 32 -20.80 51.68 2.41
CA MET A 32 -21.92 51.47 1.48
C MET A 32 -23.24 51.77 2.19
N CYS A 33 -24.08 52.51 1.47
CA CYS A 33 -25.44 52.89 1.84
C CYS A 33 -26.44 52.05 1.05
N VAL A 34 -27.53 51.65 1.71
CA VAL A 34 -28.59 50.83 1.12
C VAL A 34 -29.94 51.44 1.47
N GLY A 35 -30.83 51.51 0.48
CA GLY A 35 -32.16 52.08 0.63
C GLY A 35 -33.24 51.37 -0.18
N ASP A 36 -34.50 51.66 0.15
CA ASP A 36 -35.69 51.11 -0.54
C ASP A 36 -36.35 52.10 -1.51
N ALA A 37 -35.77 53.30 -1.63
CA ALA A 37 -36.23 54.43 -2.43
C ALA A 37 -37.64 54.97 -2.07
N ALA A 38 -38.14 54.70 -0.86
CA ALA A 38 -39.49 55.05 -0.39
C ALA A 38 -40.63 54.50 -1.28
N LEU A 39 -40.37 53.43 -2.04
CA LEU A 39 -41.37 52.79 -2.89
C LEU A 39 -42.15 51.72 -2.12
N PRO A 40 -43.45 51.53 -2.41
CA PRO A 40 -44.25 50.45 -1.81
C PRO A 40 -43.57 49.08 -1.96
N ALA A 41 -43.73 48.21 -0.96
CA ALA A 41 -43.07 46.90 -0.89
C ALA A 41 -43.17 46.05 -2.18
N ASN A 42 -44.23 46.23 -2.99
CA ASN A 42 -44.51 45.41 -4.17
C ASN A 42 -44.54 46.19 -5.50
N SER A 43 -43.95 47.39 -5.57
CA SER A 43 -44.04 48.21 -6.80
C SER A 43 -43.34 47.60 -8.03
N GLY A 44 -42.32 46.76 -7.83
CA GLY A 44 -41.50 46.20 -8.92
C GLY A 44 -40.64 47.25 -9.66
N GLU A 45 -40.76 48.53 -9.28
CA GLU A 45 -40.08 49.67 -9.88
C GLU A 45 -38.68 49.86 -9.27
N THR A 46 -37.77 50.38 -10.10
CA THR A 46 -36.39 50.67 -9.75
C THR A 46 -36.11 52.14 -10.05
N VAL A 47 -35.45 52.84 -9.13
CA VAL A 47 -35.07 54.24 -9.33
C VAL A 47 -33.79 54.34 -10.15
N ALA A 48 -33.78 55.20 -11.17
CA ALA A 48 -32.58 55.46 -11.97
C ALA A 48 -31.52 56.19 -11.10
N PRO A 49 -30.24 55.80 -11.19
CA PRO A 49 -29.14 56.53 -10.57
C PRO A 49 -29.08 57.98 -11.10
N ASP A 50 -29.08 58.95 -10.19
CA ASP A 50 -29.01 60.38 -10.52
C ASP A 50 -27.70 60.97 -9.96
N PRO A 51 -26.75 61.40 -10.81
CA PRO A 51 -25.46 61.96 -10.39
C PRO A 51 -25.57 63.22 -9.52
N GLN A 52 -26.69 63.95 -9.53
CA GLN A 52 -26.84 65.19 -8.76
C GLN A 52 -27.22 64.95 -7.29
N ARG A 53 -27.49 63.70 -6.89
CA ARG A 53 -27.89 63.40 -5.52
C ARG A 53 -26.70 63.40 -4.56
N THR A 54 -26.94 63.94 -3.37
CA THR A 54 -26.00 63.94 -2.24
C THR A 54 -26.40 62.94 -1.15
N ALA A 55 -27.57 62.32 -1.26
CA ALA A 55 -28.09 61.25 -0.39
C ALA A 55 -29.01 60.29 -1.18
N LEU A 56 -29.22 59.09 -0.64
CA LEU A 56 -30.26 58.16 -1.13
C LEU A 56 -31.66 58.72 -0.81
N ILE A 57 -32.68 58.35 -1.59
CA ILE A 57 -34.07 58.83 -1.39
C ILE A 57 -34.59 58.40 -0.02
N ASN A 58 -34.39 57.13 0.34
CA ASN A 58 -34.69 56.60 1.66
C ASN A 58 -33.62 55.60 2.08
N GLN A 59 -32.64 56.12 2.82
CA GLN A 59 -31.53 55.34 3.33
C GLN A 59 -31.96 54.52 4.56
N LEU A 60 -31.79 53.20 4.48
CA LEU A 60 -32.13 52.27 5.56
C LEU A 60 -30.91 51.72 6.28
N ARG A 61 -29.75 51.63 5.60
CA ARG A 61 -28.50 51.14 6.19
C ARG A 61 -27.31 51.90 5.67
N VAL A 62 -26.35 52.18 6.57
CA VAL A 62 -24.98 52.56 6.25
C VAL A 62 -24.07 51.65 7.05
N ALA A 63 -23.09 51.03 6.40
CA ALA A 63 -22.07 50.25 7.07
C ALA A 63 -20.76 50.31 6.28
N GLN A 64 -19.66 49.93 6.94
CA GLN A 64 -18.34 49.89 6.32
C GLN A 64 -18.31 48.89 5.16
N LEU A 65 -17.44 49.12 4.18
CA LEU A 65 -17.19 48.17 3.10
C LEU A 65 -16.39 46.97 3.61
N ASN A 66 -16.78 45.77 3.16
CA ASN A 66 -16.00 44.55 3.39
C ASN A 66 -14.86 44.43 2.37
N ARG A 67 -15.13 44.83 1.12
CA ARG A 67 -14.17 44.76 0.03
C ARG A 67 -14.39 45.88 -1.00
N LEU A 68 -13.31 46.48 -1.45
CA LEU A 68 -13.25 47.33 -2.63
C LEU A 68 -12.13 46.83 -3.53
N SER A 69 -12.47 46.34 -4.73
CA SER A 69 -11.51 45.76 -5.67
C SER A 69 -11.77 46.18 -7.11
N GLN A 70 -10.74 46.06 -7.95
CA GLN A 70 -10.85 46.27 -9.40
C GLN A 70 -11.44 45.04 -10.08
N ASP A 71 -12.25 45.22 -11.11
CA ASP A 71 -12.69 44.12 -11.96
C ASP A 71 -11.50 43.53 -12.74
N ALA A 72 -11.44 42.19 -12.84
CA ALA A 72 -10.32 41.49 -13.46
C ALA A 72 -10.24 41.69 -14.98
N THR A 73 -11.34 42.08 -15.62
CA THR A 73 -11.44 42.22 -17.09
C THR A 73 -11.49 43.70 -17.49
N ASN A 74 -12.17 44.53 -16.70
CA ASN A 74 -12.35 45.95 -16.99
C ASN A 74 -11.60 46.82 -15.98
N PRO A 75 -10.44 47.40 -16.34
CA PRO A 75 -9.61 48.12 -15.39
C PRO A 75 -10.23 49.41 -14.83
N ASN A 76 -11.31 49.90 -15.44
CA ASN A 76 -12.03 51.10 -15.04
C ASN A 76 -13.28 50.81 -14.21
N TRP A 77 -13.52 49.55 -13.82
CA TRP A 77 -14.62 49.17 -12.95
C TRP A 77 -14.11 48.90 -11.54
N LEU A 78 -14.71 49.60 -10.58
CA LEU A 78 -14.53 49.31 -9.15
C LEU A 78 -15.75 48.54 -8.65
N ILE A 79 -15.45 47.46 -7.93
CA ILE A 79 -16.42 46.56 -7.30
C ILE A 79 -16.36 46.80 -5.80
N ALA A 80 -17.42 47.38 -5.26
CA ALA A 80 -17.60 47.57 -3.82
C ALA A 80 -18.56 46.51 -3.28
N GLU A 81 -18.19 45.84 -2.20
CA GLU A 81 -18.97 44.79 -1.57
C GLU A 81 -19.21 45.09 -0.09
N GLN A 82 -20.45 44.86 0.33
CA GLN A 82 -20.85 44.88 1.73
C GLN A 82 -21.69 43.64 2.05
N VAL A 83 -21.38 43.01 3.17
CA VAL A 83 -22.16 41.91 3.73
C VAL A 83 -23.22 42.49 4.67
N VAL A 84 -24.48 42.10 4.47
CA VAL A 84 -25.59 42.36 5.38
C VAL A 84 -25.86 41.09 6.19
N PRO A 85 -25.58 41.08 7.51
CA PRO A 85 -25.79 39.92 8.37
C PRO A 85 -27.27 39.50 8.49
N GLU A 86 -27.53 38.34 9.11
CA GLU A 86 -28.87 37.75 9.22
C GLU A 86 -29.83 38.46 10.19
N ASP A 87 -29.30 39.23 11.15
CA ASP A 87 -30.05 40.01 12.13
C ASP A 87 -30.43 41.42 11.63
N VAL A 88 -29.91 41.83 10.46
CA VAL A 88 -30.21 43.12 9.82
C VAL A 88 -30.99 42.93 8.52
N GLY A 89 -32.19 43.52 8.43
CA GLY A 89 -33.10 43.36 7.29
C GLY A 89 -34.54 43.76 7.64
N GLY A 90 -35.52 43.14 6.98
CA GLY A 90 -36.95 43.45 7.12
C GLY A 90 -37.44 44.50 6.11
N TRP A 91 -36.65 44.75 5.06
CA TRP A 91 -36.90 45.81 4.08
C TRP A 91 -36.37 45.43 2.69
N TRP A 92 -36.84 46.18 1.68
CA TRP A 92 -36.46 45.97 0.29
C TRP A 92 -35.22 46.78 -0.07
N ILE A 93 -34.30 46.17 -0.82
CA ILE A 93 -33.12 46.82 -1.37
C ILE A 93 -33.41 47.25 -2.81
N ARG A 94 -33.35 48.56 -3.09
CA ARG A 94 -33.65 49.14 -4.41
C ARG A 94 -32.68 50.22 -4.88
N GLU A 95 -32.04 50.92 -3.95
CA GLU A 95 -31.00 51.91 -4.24
C GLU A 95 -29.78 51.67 -3.37
N LEU A 96 -28.61 51.93 -3.96
CA LEU A 96 -27.32 51.67 -3.38
C LEU A 96 -26.43 52.91 -3.54
N GLY A 97 -25.62 53.20 -2.55
CA GLY A 97 -24.71 54.35 -2.55
C GLY A 97 -23.37 54.02 -1.93
N LEU A 98 -22.32 54.77 -2.31
CA LEU A 98 -20.98 54.66 -1.73
C LEU A 98 -20.58 56.00 -1.12
N ARG A 99 -20.00 55.96 0.09
CA ARG A 99 -19.49 57.13 0.80
C ARG A 99 -17.99 57.03 1.04
N ASP A 100 -17.33 58.17 1.01
CA ASP A 100 -15.91 58.28 1.34
C ASP A 100 -15.64 58.55 2.82
N GLU A 101 -14.36 58.72 3.19
CA GLU A 101 -13.91 59.01 4.56
C GLU A 101 -14.46 60.34 5.13
N ASP A 102 -14.84 61.29 4.28
CA ASP A 102 -15.46 62.56 4.69
C ASP A 102 -16.98 62.43 4.88
N GLY A 103 -17.56 61.28 4.52
CA GLY A 103 -19.00 61.00 4.60
C GLY A 103 -19.80 61.44 3.37
N ASP A 104 -19.15 61.95 2.32
CA ASP A 104 -19.81 62.41 1.11
C ASP A 104 -20.27 61.24 0.23
N LEU A 105 -21.45 61.35 -0.38
CA LEU A 105 -21.95 60.34 -1.32
C LEU A 105 -21.21 60.48 -2.66
N VAL A 106 -20.28 59.57 -2.93
CA VAL A 106 -19.40 59.60 -4.11
C VAL A 106 -19.92 58.79 -5.31
N ALA A 107 -20.78 57.80 -5.07
CA ALA A 107 -21.40 57.04 -6.16
C ALA A 107 -22.79 56.57 -5.78
N ILE A 108 -23.63 56.38 -6.80
CA ILE A 108 -25.01 55.89 -6.67
C ILE A 108 -25.28 54.82 -7.74
N ALA A 109 -26.00 53.77 -7.35
CA ALA A 109 -26.34 52.65 -8.21
C ALA A 109 -27.77 52.15 -7.94
N ASN A 110 -28.37 51.55 -8.97
CA ASN A 110 -29.65 50.85 -8.84
C ASN A 110 -29.41 49.34 -8.81
N CYS A 111 -30.36 48.61 -8.23
CA CYS A 111 -30.32 47.16 -8.18
C CYS A 111 -31.71 46.55 -8.42
N PRO A 112 -31.79 45.26 -8.79
CA PRO A 112 -33.05 44.55 -8.82
C PRO A 112 -33.73 44.61 -7.44
N PRO A 113 -35.05 44.88 -7.35
CA PRO A 113 -35.76 44.88 -6.07
C PRO A 113 -35.58 43.55 -5.36
N THR A 114 -34.92 43.57 -4.21
CA THR A 114 -34.58 42.34 -3.47
C THR A 114 -34.98 42.49 -2.02
N TYR A 115 -35.81 41.58 -1.50
CA TYR A 115 -36.17 41.57 -0.09
C TYR A 115 -35.10 40.86 0.75
N LYS A 116 -34.66 41.52 1.83
CA LYS A 116 -33.68 40.98 2.79
C LYS A 116 -34.38 40.61 4.10
N PRO A 117 -34.75 39.34 4.31
CA PRO A 117 -35.41 38.91 5.54
C PRO A 117 -34.46 38.91 6.75
N VAL A 118 -35.05 39.05 7.95
CA VAL A 118 -34.37 38.86 9.25
C VAL A 118 -34.72 37.51 9.85
N LEU A 119 -33.86 37.01 10.75
CA LEU A 119 -34.10 35.74 11.45
C LEU A 119 -35.44 35.71 12.20
N ALA A 120 -35.89 36.86 12.73
CA ALA A 120 -37.18 37.00 13.40
C ALA A 120 -38.40 36.72 12.48
N GLU A 121 -38.23 36.80 11.15
CA GLU A 121 -39.27 36.50 10.15
C GLU A 121 -39.24 35.02 9.72
N GLY A 122 -38.43 34.18 10.36
CA GLY A 122 -38.34 32.73 10.09
C GLY A 122 -37.40 32.35 8.95
N SER A 123 -36.68 33.30 8.35
CA SER A 123 -35.68 33.05 7.30
C SER A 123 -34.53 34.07 7.36
N GLY A 124 -33.68 33.97 8.37
CA GLY A 124 -32.47 34.77 8.46
C GLY A 124 -31.51 34.41 7.33
N ARG A 125 -31.13 35.39 6.50
CA ARG A 125 -30.20 35.17 5.39
C ARG A 125 -29.11 36.22 5.44
N THR A 126 -27.84 35.82 5.47
CA THR A 126 -26.72 36.73 5.19
C THR A 126 -26.69 37.03 3.69
N GLN A 127 -26.63 38.31 3.31
CA GLN A 127 -26.65 38.73 1.90
C GLN A 127 -25.46 39.62 1.57
N VAL A 128 -24.73 39.27 0.51
CA VAL A 128 -23.66 40.11 -0.03
C VAL A 128 -24.26 41.04 -1.08
N ILE A 129 -24.11 42.34 -0.87
CA ILE A 129 -24.48 43.39 -1.81
C ILE A 129 -23.21 43.80 -2.56
N ARG A 130 -23.27 43.78 -3.90
CA ARG A 130 -22.19 44.17 -4.79
C ARG A 130 -22.63 45.33 -5.67
N ILE A 131 -21.83 46.40 -5.68
CA ILE A 131 -21.99 47.54 -6.57
C ILE A 131 -20.81 47.57 -7.53
N VAL A 132 -21.09 47.74 -8.82
CA VAL A 132 -20.08 48.03 -9.84
C VAL A 132 -20.24 49.48 -10.28
N ILE A 133 -19.20 50.29 -10.09
CA ILE A 133 -19.14 51.67 -10.57
C ILE A 133 -18.05 51.81 -11.62
N GLN A 134 -18.32 52.61 -12.64
CA GLN A 134 -17.32 52.99 -13.62
C GLN A 134 -16.61 54.27 -13.16
N VAL A 135 -15.28 54.23 -13.16
CA VAL A 135 -14.41 55.37 -12.82
C VAL A 135 -13.49 55.69 -13.99
N SER A 136 -12.97 56.93 -14.05
CA SER A 136 -12.04 57.33 -15.11
C SER A 136 -10.64 56.72 -14.93
N SER A 137 -10.21 56.49 -13.69
CA SER A 137 -8.97 55.77 -13.36
C SER A 137 -9.01 55.18 -11.96
N ARG A 138 -8.72 53.89 -11.85
CA ARG A 138 -8.63 53.20 -10.55
C ARG A 138 -7.48 53.70 -9.66
N ALA A 139 -6.45 54.34 -10.24
CA ALA A 139 -5.32 54.86 -9.46
C ALA A 139 -5.73 56.01 -8.52
N ASN A 140 -6.89 56.61 -8.77
CA ASN A 140 -7.45 57.69 -7.97
C ASN A 140 -8.24 57.18 -6.75
N PHE A 141 -8.33 55.87 -6.53
CA PHE A 141 -9.08 55.26 -5.43
C PHE A 141 -8.21 54.28 -4.65
N GLU A 142 -8.34 54.28 -3.33
CA GLU A 142 -7.63 53.34 -2.46
C GLU A 142 -8.42 52.02 -2.35
N LEU A 143 -7.78 50.88 -2.60
CA LEU A 143 -8.42 49.56 -2.45
C LEU A 143 -8.42 49.15 -0.98
N GLN A 144 -9.58 48.81 -0.44
CA GLN A 144 -9.75 48.40 0.95
C GLN A 144 -10.19 46.93 1.03
N LEU A 145 -9.55 46.19 1.93
CA LEU A 145 -9.96 44.85 2.34
C LEU A 145 -10.05 44.86 3.87
N ASP A 146 -11.22 44.59 4.45
CA ASP A 146 -11.34 44.32 5.88
C ASP A 146 -11.28 42.80 6.10
N PRO A 147 -10.16 42.25 6.58
CA PRO A 147 -9.97 40.80 6.71
C PRO A 147 -10.70 40.20 7.94
N SER A 148 -11.34 41.00 8.79
CA SER A 148 -11.99 40.50 10.02
C SER A 148 -13.33 39.79 9.77
N THR A 149 -13.91 39.91 8.57
CA THR A 149 -15.22 39.32 8.21
C THR A 149 -15.23 38.70 6.81
N VAL A 150 -14.14 38.05 6.40
CA VAL A 150 -14.13 37.27 5.15
C VAL A 150 -14.38 35.79 5.47
N LEU A 151 -15.64 35.36 5.41
CA LEU A 151 -15.93 33.94 5.14
C LEU A 151 -15.43 33.67 3.72
N ALA A 152 -14.23 33.10 3.59
CA ALA A 152 -13.70 32.67 2.31
C ALA A 152 -14.69 31.68 1.69
N THR A 153 -15.13 31.94 0.46
CA THR A 153 -16.02 31.01 -0.24
C THR A 153 -15.28 29.68 -0.43
N ARG A 154 -15.97 28.54 -0.39
CA ARG A 154 -15.34 27.21 -0.59
C ARG A 154 -14.49 27.17 -1.87
N ALA A 155 -14.89 27.89 -2.91
CA ALA A 155 -14.13 28.02 -4.16
C ALA A 155 -12.83 28.85 -4.00
N GLU A 156 -12.83 29.92 -3.21
CA GLU A 156 -11.60 30.67 -2.88
C GLU A 156 -10.69 29.92 -1.93
N VAL A 157 -11.25 29.11 -1.02
CA VAL A 157 -10.49 28.19 -0.16
C VAL A 157 -9.89 27.07 -1.02
N GLU A 158 -10.65 26.42 -1.90
CA GLU A 158 -10.15 25.38 -2.82
C GLU A 158 -9.11 25.95 -3.79
N ALA A 159 -9.29 27.16 -4.33
CA ALA A 159 -8.29 27.81 -5.18
C ALA A 159 -6.97 28.13 -4.45
N ARG A 160 -7.02 28.40 -3.13
CA ARG A 160 -5.82 28.62 -2.30
C ARG A 160 -5.26 27.33 -1.66
N PHE A 161 -6.07 26.27 -1.55
CA PHE A 161 -5.63 24.96 -1.06
C PHE A 161 -4.92 24.12 -2.12
N VAL A 162 -5.15 24.39 -3.41
CA VAL A 162 -4.44 23.72 -4.53
C VAL A 162 -2.92 23.98 -4.50
N ASP A 163 -2.44 24.99 -3.75
CA ASP A 163 -1.01 25.23 -3.55
C ASP A 163 -0.36 24.44 -2.40
N PHE A 164 -1.12 23.71 -1.57
CA PHE A 164 -0.56 22.99 -0.41
C PHE A 164 -0.73 21.46 -0.40
N THR A 165 -1.41 20.87 -1.40
CA THR A 165 -1.62 19.40 -1.46
C THR A 165 -1.17 18.73 -2.75
N SER A 166 -0.45 19.45 -3.62
CA SER A 166 0.29 18.81 -4.70
C SER A 166 1.71 18.50 -4.23
N ALA A 167 1.96 17.24 -3.87
CA ALA A 167 3.28 16.66 -4.06
C ALA A 167 3.65 16.75 -5.55
N GLN A 168 4.16 17.90 -6.01
CA GLN A 168 4.81 18.01 -7.31
C GLN A 168 6.18 17.37 -7.19
N THR A 169 6.28 16.10 -7.58
CA THR A 169 7.54 15.54 -8.05
C THR A 169 8.06 16.44 -9.16
N ILE A 170 9.09 17.25 -8.90
CA ILE A 170 9.74 18.09 -9.90
C ILE A 170 10.60 17.19 -10.79
N ALA A 171 9.98 16.59 -11.80
CA ALA A 171 10.66 16.01 -12.94
C ALA A 171 10.51 16.98 -14.12
N GLY A 172 11.48 17.89 -14.29
CA GLY A 172 11.53 18.78 -15.46
C GLY A 172 12.03 20.21 -15.17
N LYS A 173 12.74 20.78 -16.14
CA LYS A 173 13.34 22.13 -16.13
C LYS A 173 12.28 23.22 -15.90
N LYS A 174 12.18 23.77 -14.69
CA LYS A 174 11.56 25.08 -14.46
C LYS A 174 12.62 26.17 -14.62
N THR A 175 12.43 27.05 -15.60
CA THR A 175 13.28 28.21 -15.83
C THR A 175 12.63 29.39 -15.09
N PHE A 176 13.16 29.76 -13.93
CA PHE A 176 12.84 31.05 -13.33
C PHE A 176 13.65 32.10 -14.08
N THR A 177 13.01 33.17 -14.54
CA THR A 177 13.72 34.29 -15.16
C THR A 177 14.68 34.87 -14.12
N ASN A 178 15.98 34.55 -14.28
CA ASN A 178 17.17 35.09 -13.61
C ASN A 178 17.77 34.49 -12.32
N GLU A 179 17.33 33.39 -11.66
CA GLU A 179 18.11 32.98 -10.45
C GLU A 179 18.09 31.53 -9.95
N LEU A 180 17.31 30.61 -10.53
CA LEU A 180 17.29 29.22 -10.05
C LEU A 180 17.24 28.21 -11.19
N VAL A 181 18.38 27.56 -11.46
CA VAL A 181 18.48 26.44 -12.41
C VAL A 181 18.99 25.21 -11.66
N ALA A 182 18.11 24.22 -11.48
CA ALA A 182 18.51 22.86 -11.14
C ALA A 182 18.77 22.10 -12.46
N ALA A 183 20.03 21.86 -12.79
CA ALA A 183 20.43 21.06 -13.94
C ALA A 183 21.49 20.03 -13.51
N PRO A 184 21.36 18.75 -13.90
CA PRO A 184 22.37 17.75 -13.61
C PRO A 184 23.68 18.08 -14.34
N ILE A 185 24.79 18.12 -13.60
CA ILE A 185 26.14 18.30 -14.14
C ILE A 185 26.81 16.93 -14.17
N GLY A 186 27.04 16.38 -15.37
CA GLY A 186 27.91 15.20 -15.53
C GLY A 186 27.32 13.84 -15.10
N GLY A 187 25.99 13.66 -15.19
CA GLY A 187 25.37 12.32 -15.09
C GLY A 187 25.10 11.79 -13.67
N THR A 188 25.66 12.40 -12.62
CA THR A 188 25.37 12.00 -11.23
C THR A 188 25.40 13.22 -10.29
N GLY A 189 24.24 13.68 -9.84
CA GLY A 189 24.13 14.56 -8.66
C GLY A 189 23.42 15.90 -8.88
N HIS A 190 22.52 16.21 -7.95
CA HIS A 190 21.75 17.45 -7.84
C HIS A 190 22.63 18.56 -7.28
N SER A 191 22.97 19.57 -8.10
CA SER A 191 23.60 20.81 -7.62
C SER A 191 22.72 22.00 -7.97
N TYR A 192 22.42 22.84 -6.96
CA TYR A 192 21.86 24.17 -7.18
C TYR A 192 22.94 25.04 -7.84
N ARG A 193 22.69 25.54 -9.06
CA ARG A 193 23.61 26.42 -9.77
C ARG A 193 23.07 27.84 -9.86
N MET A 194 23.83 28.78 -9.28
CA MET A 194 23.64 30.22 -9.42
C MET A 194 24.52 30.71 -10.56
N HIS A 195 24.00 31.54 -11.46
CA HIS A 195 24.83 32.24 -12.44
C HIS A 195 24.19 33.58 -12.77
N ASN A 196 25.03 34.61 -12.88
CA ASN A 196 24.64 35.92 -13.38
C ASN A 196 25.87 36.46 -14.13
N GLY A 197 25.76 36.66 -15.45
CA GLY A 197 26.89 37.00 -16.31
C GLY A 197 27.63 35.78 -16.90
N GLN A 198 28.96 35.86 -17.02
CA GLN A 198 29.78 34.92 -17.81
C GLN A 198 30.24 33.65 -17.06
N GLN A 199 29.90 33.47 -15.78
CA GLN A 199 30.28 32.28 -14.99
C GLN A 199 29.14 31.83 -14.08
N GLY A 200 29.11 30.53 -13.79
CA GLY A 200 28.22 29.93 -12.80
C GLY A 200 28.97 29.41 -11.59
N SER A 201 28.33 29.42 -10.43
CA SER A 201 28.80 28.84 -9.18
C SER A 201 27.78 27.84 -8.64
N PHE A 202 28.26 26.80 -7.96
CA PHE A 202 27.39 25.79 -7.37
C PHE A 202 28.09 25.02 -6.25
N TRP A 203 27.31 24.45 -5.34
CA TRP A 203 27.82 23.60 -4.27
C TRP A 203 27.88 22.15 -4.74
N ARG A 204 29.00 21.48 -4.45
CA ARG A 204 29.23 20.06 -4.74
C ARG A 204 29.71 19.34 -3.49
N VAL A 205 29.17 18.16 -3.24
CA VAL A 205 29.62 17.28 -2.14
C VAL A 205 30.39 16.12 -2.75
N ASP A 206 31.64 15.93 -2.34
CA ASP A 206 32.47 14.78 -2.72
C ASP A 206 33.09 14.18 -1.45
N GLY A 207 32.82 12.89 -1.17
CA GLY A 207 33.31 12.20 0.01
C GLY A 207 32.91 12.90 1.31
N GLU A 208 33.89 13.23 2.15
CA GLU A 208 33.70 13.88 3.46
C GLU A 208 33.74 15.42 3.40
N SER A 209 33.60 16.03 2.22
CA SER A 209 33.70 17.48 2.08
C SER A 209 32.71 18.07 1.09
N MET A 210 32.25 19.28 1.40
CA MET A 210 31.49 20.15 0.50
C MET A 210 32.42 21.21 -0.12
N PHE A 211 32.25 21.47 -1.41
CA PHE A 211 33.03 22.41 -2.20
C PHE A 211 32.13 23.44 -2.87
N LEU A 212 32.56 24.70 -2.88
CA LEU A 212 32.07 25.68 -3.85
C LEU A 212 32.84 25.47 -5.17
N MET A 213 32.12 25.17 -6.25
CA MET A 213 32.65 24.99 -7.60
C MET A 213 32.27 26.17 -8.50
N VAL A 214 33.10 26.47 -9.51
CA VAL A 214 32.85 27.51 -10.51
C VAL A 214 33.09 27.00 -11.94
N THR A 215 32.30 27.48 -12.91
CA THR A 215 32.44 27.15 -14.34
C THR A 215 33.47 28.02 -15.05
N ALA A 216 33.84 27.64 -16.28
CA ALA A 216 34.75 28.42 -17.12
C ALA A 216 34.14 29.79 -17.49
N LEU A 217 34.99 30.81 -17.64
CA LEU A 217 34.58 32.15 -18.08
C LEU A 217 34.02 32.10 -19.50
N GLY A 218 32.84 32.68 -19.70
CA GLY A 218 32.09 32.65 -20.96
C GLY A 218 31.14 31.46 -21.08
N ASP A 219 31.20 30.50 -20.16
CA ASP A 219 30.35 29.32 -20.14
C ASP A 219 29.68 29.13 -18.75
N PRO A 220 28.67 29.94 -18.42
CA PRO A 220 28.01 29.90 -17.12
C PRO A 220 27.24 28.59 -16.86
N LEU A 221 26.96 27.79 -17.90
CA LEU A 221 26.26 26.51 -17.81
C LEU A 221 27.15 25.29 -18.09
N GLY A 222 28.43 25.49 -18.38
CA GLY A 222 29.40 24.44 -18.69
C GLY A 222 29.84 23.59 -17.50
N THR A 223 30.89 22.81 -17.72
CA THR A 223 31.54 21.99 -16.68
C THR A 223 32.30 22.89 -15.68
N TYR A 224 32.56 22.37 -14.48
CA TYR A 224 33.37 23.07 -13.48
C TYR A 224 34.86 23.06 -13.84
N THR A 225 35.56 24.07 -13.33
CA THR A 225 37.02 24.19 -13.39
C THR A 225 37.69 23.49 -12.20
N ALA A 226 39.03 23.48 -12.14
CA ALA A 226 39.77 22.96 -10.99
C ALA A 226 39.73 23.87 -9.75
N ALA A 227 39.18 25.08 -9.86
CA ALA A 227 39.13 26.05 -8.77
C ALA A 227 38.18 25.60 -7.65
N ARG A 228 38.64 25.71 -6.40
CA ARG A 228 37.88 25.38 -5.17
C ARG A 228 37.96 26.56 -4.19
N PRO A 229 37.20 27.64 -4.40
CA PRO A 229 37.29 28.85 -3.58
C PRO A 229 36.96 28.59 -2.10
N LEU A 230 36.10 27.61 -1.81
CA LEU A 230 35.75 27.19 -0.46
C LEU A 230 35.55 25.67 -0.40
N LYS A 231 36.10 25.05 0.65
CA LYS A 231 35.89 23.66 1.03
C LYS A 231 35.46 23.59 2.50
N VAL A 232 34.44 22.80 2.82
CA VAL A 232 33.99 22.52 4.18
C VAL A 232 34.15 21.03 4.45
N TYR A 233 34.81 20.67 5.55
CA TYR A 233 34.97 19.27 5.99
C TYR A 233 33.81 18.90 6.91
N PHE A 234 33.18 17.75 6.68
CA PHE A 234 32.05 17.31 7.50
C PHE A 234 32.46 16.73 8.86
N ALA A 235 33.67 16.17 8.95
CA ALA A 235 34.15 15.52 10.18
C ALA A 235 34.29 16.50 11.34
N ASP A 236 34.69 17.75 11.08
CA ASP A 236 35.04 18.73 12.11
C ASP A 236 34.49 20.13 11.85
N GLY A 237 33.75 20.33 10.74
CA GLY A 237 33.18 21.62 10.38
C GLY A 237 34.21 22.67 9.93
N ARG A 238 35.48 22.29 9.77
CA ARG A 238 36.52 23.21 9.31
C ARG A 238 36.20 23.70 7.90
N CYS A 239 36.49 24.97 7.62
CA CYS A 239 36.42 25.53 6.27
C CYS A 239 37.80 25.98 5.79
N ASP A 240 38.19 25.56 4.58
CA ASP A 240 39.36 26.05 3.87
C ASP A 240 38.89 26.99 2.75
N ILE A 241 39.22 28.27 2.85
CA ILE A 241 39.00 29.27 1.80
C ILE A 241 40.32 29.43 1.03
N ASN A 242 40.31 29.23 -0.30
CA ASN A 242 41.47 29.27 -1.21
C ASN A 242 42.52 28.15 -1.08
N GLY A 243 42.10 26.90 -0.83
CA GLY A 243 42.84 25.69 -1.21
C GLY A 243 44.37 25.71 -1.07
N GLN A 244 44.92 25.99 0.12
CA GLN A 244 46.31 25.69 0.51
C GLN A 244 46.44 25.72 2.04
N SER A 245 46.02 24.64 2.71
CA SER A 245 46.24 24.43 4.14
C SER A 245 47.65 23.84 4.37
N ALA A 246 48.63 24.68 4.76
CA ALA A 246 49.86 24.17 5.40
C ALA A 246 50.67 25.18 6.26
N THR A 247 50.41 26.49 6.22
CA THR A 247 51.10 27.44 7.13
C THR A 247 50.12 28.52 7.60
N ALA A 248 50.12 28.82 8.91
CA ALA A 248 49.37 29.96 9.42
C ALA A 248 49.90 31.22 8.73
N LEU A 249 49.05 31.92 7.99
CA LEU A 249 49.42 33.17 7.32
C LEU A 249 49.73 34.22 8.39
N LYS A 250 50.83 34.98 8.19
CA LYS A 250 51.24 36.08 9.07
C LYS A 250 50.08 37.06 9.27
N TRP A 251 49.97 37.64 10.46
CA TRP A 251 49.03 38.75 10.66
C TRP A 251 49.37 39.90 9.72
N ALA A 252 48.40 40.33 8.91
CA ALA A 252 48.58 41.37 7.89
C ALA A 252 49.09 42.70 8.48
N THR A 253 48.78 42.98 9.75
CA THR A 253 49.39 44.05 10.54
C THR A 253 49.96 43.47 11.82
N PRO A 254 51.28 43.55 12.06
CA PRO A 254 51.89 43.10 13.30
C PRO A 254 51.24 43.77 14.51
N ARG A 255 51.05 43.02 15.60
CA ARG A 255 50.53 43.56 16.86
C ARG A 255 51.64 43.60 17.89
N THR A 256 51.68 44.65 18.70
CA THR A 256 52.66 44.80 19.77
C THR A 256 52.13 44.18 21.06
N ILE A 257 52.85 43.24 21.63
CA ILE A 257 52.65 42.80 23.01
C ILE A 257 53.50 43.71 23.89
N ALA A 258 52.88 44.35 24.90
CA ALA A 258 53.55 45.27 25.81
C ALA A 258 53.28 44.90 27.27
N LEU A 259 54.30 45.02 28.12
CA LEU A 259 54.20 44.95 29.57
C LEU A 259 53.83 46.33 30.11
N ASN A 260 52.74 46.43 30.86
CA ASN A 260 52.26 47.66 31.48
C ASN A 260 52.19 47.47 33.00
N GLY A 261 52.86 48.35 33.77
CA GLY A 261 52.93 48.26 35.22
C GLY A 261 54.32 48.58 35.74
N ALA A 262 54.80 47.82 36.73
CA ALA A 262 56.11 48.02 37.35
C ALA A 262 57.30 47.68 36.44
N VAL A 263 57.07 47.02 35.30
CA VAL A 263 58.10 46.70 34.29
C VAL A 263 57.54 47.05 32.92
N SER A 264 58.36 47.67 32.07
CA SER A 264 58.01 48.05 30.71
C SER A 264 58.94 47.38 29.68
N GLY A 265 58.33 46.93 28.59
CA GLY A 265 58.98 46.25 27.48
C GLY A 265 57.95 45.88 26.44
N SER A 266 58.30 45.91 25.16
CA SER A 266 57.36 45.56 24.09
C SER A 266 58.04 44.97 22.87
N ALA A 267 57.31 44.13 22.14
CA ALA A 267 57.76 43.53 20.90
C ALA A 267 56.57 43.26 19.97
N ALA A 268 56.79 43.44 18.67
CA ALA A 268 55.80 43.15 17.65
C ALA A 268 55.81 41.66 17.30
N VAL A 269 54.62 41.06 17.18
CA VAL A 269 54.43 39.69 16.72
C VAL A 269 53.44 39.66 15.56
N ASP A 270 53.76 38.86 14.55
CA ASP A 270 52.92 38.63 13.37
C ASP A 270 52.73 37.14 13.07
N GLY A 271 53.23 36.27 13.95
CA GLY A 271 53.14 34.81 13.82
C GLY A 271 54.20 34.18 12.91
N SER A 272 55.17 34.94 12.40
CA SER A 272 56.17 34.41 11.47
C SER A 272 57.39 33.73 12.11
N THR A 273 57.79 34.13 13.31
CA THR A 273 58.85 33.51 14.11
C THR A 273 58.56 33.70 15.60
N ASN A 274 59.28 32.98 16.48
CA ASN A 274 59.32 33.31 17.91
C ASN A 274 59.90 34.73 18.11
N VAL A 275 59.39 35.46 19.10
CA VAL A 275 59.79 36.84 19.42
C VAL A 275 60.18 36.96 20.89
N THR A 276 61.27 37.68 21.17
CA THR A 276 61.79 37.95 22.52
C THR A 276 61.30 39.33 23.00
N LEU A 277 60.70 39.37 24.21
CA LEU A 277 60.26 40.61 24.86
C LEU A 277 61.33 41.11 25.83
N ASN A 278 62.12 42.09 25.38
CA ASN A 278 63.15 42.70 26.22
C ASN A 278 62.53 43.71 27.20
N VAL A 279 62.92 43.63 28.47
CA VAL A 279 62.58 44.62 29.49
C VAL A 279 63.43 45.87 29.26
N THR A 280 62.78 46.99 28.94
CA THR A 280 63.42 48.27 28.63
C THR A 280 63.35 49.26 29.80
N GLY A 281 62.52 49.02 30.81
CA GLY A 281 62.44 49.85 32.01
C GLY A 281 61.73 49.15 33.17
N MET A 282 62.04 49.55 34.41
CA MET A 282 61.40 49.02 35.63
C MET A 282 61.13 50.17 36.61
N ASP A 283 59.87 50.32 37.01
CA ASP A 283 59.39 51.22 38.05
C ASP A 283 59.49 50.54 39.42
N VAL A 284 60.59 50.86 40.10
CA VAL A 284 60.98 50.29 41.39
C VAL A 284 60.12 50.75 42.56
N SER A 285 59.22 51.73 42.36
CA SER A 285 58.30 52.20 43.41
C SER A 285 57.26 51.15 43.82
N LYS A 286 57.09 50.10 43.01
CA LYS A 286 56.14 49.01 43.23
C LYS A 286 56.79 47.71 43.71
N ALA A 287 58.10 47.69 43.96
CA ALA A 287 58.81 46.55 44.53
C ALA A 287 58.57 46.47 46.05
N THR A 288 57.81 45.47 46.52
CA THR A 288 57.43 45.31 47.93
C THR A 288 58.44 44.52 48.77
N ALA A 289 59.47 43.91 48.16
CA ALA A 289 60.62 43.31 48.84
C ALA A 289 61.82 43.16 47.88
N GLY A 290 63.04 43.25 48.42
CA GLY A 290 64.31 43.13 47.68
C GLY A 290 65.15 44.42 47.75
N THR A 291 66.45 44.29 48.01
CA THR A 291 67.35 45.44 48.16
C THR A 291 67.77 45.97 46.79
N LEU A 292 67.40 47.21 46.49
CA LEU A 292 68.00 48.02 45.43
C LEU A 292 68.93 49.05 46.06
N ALA A 293 70.17 49.16 45.59
CA ALA A 293 71.12 50.14 46.13
C ALA A 293 70.67 51.57 45.75
N VAL A 294 70.31 52.39 46.73
CA VAL A 294 69.89 53.79 46.52
C VAL A 294 71.02 54.75 46.85
N THR A 295 71.40 55.60 45.90
CA THR A 295 72.28 56.75 46.11
C THR A 295 71.42 57.98 46.48
N ARG A 296 71.39 58.33 47.78
CA ARG A 296 70.86 59.58 48.44
C ARG A 296 69.32 59.74 48.52
N GLY A 297 68.67 60.08 49.65
CA GLY A 297 69.09 60.44 51.02
C GLY A 297 67.86 60.65 51.94
N GLY A 298 68.02 60.32 53.23
CA GLY A 298 66.98 60.37 54.27
C GLY A 298 66.82 61.71 55.01
N THR A 299 65.86 61.73 55.93
CA THR A 299 65.15 62.88 56.54
C THR A 299 65.85 63.66 57.66
N GLY A 300 67.16 63.48 57.89
CA GLY A 300 67.95 64.37 58.77
C GLY A 300 67.50 64.55 60.23
N LEU A 301 66.52 63.78 60.74
CA LEU A 301 66.02 63.84 62.11
C LEU A 301 66.00 62.44 62.72
N ALA A 302 66.65 62.28 63.87
CA ALA A 302 66.89 60.97 64.49
C ALA A 302 65.72 60.45 65.36
N THR A 303 64.73 61.27 65.74
CA THR A 303 63.51 60.80 66.42
C THR A 303 62.41 61.88 66.42
N VAL A 304 61.13 61.48 66.24
CA VAL A 304 59.94 62.34 66.44
C VAL A 304 59.28 61.93 67.76
N PRO A 305 59.02 62.85 68.71
CA PRO A 305 58.37 62.52 69.98
C PRO A 305 56.97 61.92 69.78
N ALA A 306 56.61 60.92 70.60
CA ALA A 306 55.32 60.24 70.53
C ALA A 306 54.15 61.23 70.67
N GLY A 307 53.20 61.18 69.74
CA GLY A 307 52.02 62.07 69.69
C GLY A 307 52.23 63.37 68.91
N SER A 308 53.41 63.60 68.30
CA SER A 308 53.65 64.75 67.41
C SER A 308 53.55 64.35 65.92
N PHE A 309 53.08 65.28 65.09
CA PHE A 309 52.98 65.11 63.64
C PHE A 309 53.87 66.13 62.92
N VAL A 310 54.34 65.79 61.71
CA VAL A 310 55.10 66.69 60.84
C VAL A 310 54.23 67.11 59.66
N GLN A 311 54.18 68.42 59.39
CA GLN A 311 53.45 69.00 58.27
C GLN A 311 54.45 69.61 57.28
N GLY A 312 54.34 69.23 56.00
CA GLY A 312 55.17 69.80 54.94
C GLY A 312 54.58 71.10 54.40
N ASN A 313 55.36 72.19 54.44
CA ASN A 313 55.00 73.49 53.85
C ASN A 313 55.34 73.56 52.33
N GLY A 314 55.19 72.46 51.61
CA GLY A 314 55.32 72.42 50.14
C GLY A 314 56.71 72.72 49.53
N THR A 315 57.66 73.40 50.20
CA THR A 315 58.97 73.77 49.63
C THR A 315 60.07 74.11 50.66
N GLY A 316 59.89 73.80 51.95
CA GLY A 316 60.88 74.06 53.02
C GLY A 316 60.91 73.00 54.11
N ALA A 317 61.94 73.05 54.99
CA ALA A 317 62.20 72.04 56.02
C ALA A 317 61.00 71.78 56.95
N MET A 318 60.77 70.51 57.30
CA MET A 318 59.64 70.03 58.12
C MET A 318 59.73 70.54 59.58
N VAL A 319 58.62 71.05 60.13
CA VAL A 319 58.53 71.56 61.52
C VAL A 319 57.55 70.71 62.35
N PRO A 320 57.87 70.33 63.61
CA PRO A 320 56.96 69.58 64.48
C PRO A 320 55.76 70.41 64.96
N ARG A 321 54.57 69.80 65.07
CA ARG A 321 53.37 70.39 65.71
C ARG A 321 52.93 69.58 66.93
N THR A 322 52.41 70.25 67.95
CA THR A 322 51.86 69.61 69.17
C THR A 322 50.36 69.27 69.03
N PRO A 323 49.81 68.31 69.78
CA PRO A 323 48.39 67.92 69.70
C PRO A 323 47.37 69.07 69.85
N ALA A 324 47.67 70.05 70.71
CA ALA A 324 46.79 71.21 70.91
C ALA A 324 46.78 72.17 69.70
N GLN A 325 47.92 72.29 69.00
CA GLN A 325 48.03 73.07 67.76
C GLN A 325 47.31 72.37 66.61
N VAL A 326 47.44 71.03 66.54
CA VAL A 326 46.69 70.21 65.57
C VAL A 326 45.18 70.34 65.76
N LEU A 327 44.69 70.39 67.01
CA LEU A 327 43.26 70.55 67.32
C LEU A 327 42.71 71.94 66.93
N SER A 328 43.55 72.98 67.00
CA SER A 328 43.21 74.32 66.51
C SER A 328 43.21 74.40 64.97
N ASP A 329 44.08 73.65 64.30
CA ASP A 329 44.20 73.63 62.84
C ASP A 329 43.06 72.83 62.16
N ILE A 330 42.34 71.96 62.89
CA ILE A 330 41.19 71.16 62.40
C ILE A 330 39.81 71.65 62.88
N GLY A 331 39.73 72.75 63.64
CA GLY A 331 38.49 73.50 63.88
C GLY A 331 37.40 72.87 64.77
N GLY A 332 37.70 72.00 65.73
CA GLY A 332 36.70 71.35 66.61
C GLY A 332 36.43 72.08 67.94
N GLN A 333 35.15 72.31 68.29
CA GLN A 333 34.72 72.95 69.56
C GLN A 333 34.37 71.94 70.67
N ALA A 334 34.69 72.24 71.94
CA ALA A 334 34.45 71.39 73.11
C ALA A 334 33.01 71.46 73.67
N ALA A 335 32.56 70.37 74.32
CA ALA A 335 31.20 70.13 74.83
C ALA A 335 30.74 71.12 75.92
N LEU A 336 29.44 71.46 75.92
CA LEU A 336 28.80 72.42 76.85
C LEU A 336 28.14 71.71 78.05
N GLY A 337 28.34 72.25 79.25
CA GLY A 337 27.86 71.71 80.53
C GLY A 337 26.55 72.32 81.08
N TYR A 338 25.43 72.29 80.33
CA TYR A 338 24.10 72.64 80.87
C TYR A 338 22.89 72.02 80.09
N THR A 339 21.73 71.90 80.77
CA THR A 339 20.41 71.37 80.29
C THR A 339 19.66 72.38 79.37
N PRO A 340 18.87 71.94 78.36
CA PRO A 340 18.84 72.57 77.02
C PRO A 340 18.14 73.91 76.79
N VAL A 341 17.65 74.65 77.79
CA VAL A 341 16.96 75.93 77.52
C VAL A 341 17.37 77.03 78.49
N ARG A 342 18.44 77.74 78.13
CA ARG A 342 18.61 79.16 78.49
C ARG A 342 18.43 79.96 77.20
N GLN A 343 17.41 80.81 77.15
CA GLN A 343 17.16 81.69 76.00
C GLN A 343 17.25 83.15 76.48
N GLY A 344 18.29 83.87 76.01
CA GLY A 344 18.56 85.28 76.33
C GLY A 344 19.53 85.51 77.50
N GLY A 345 20.36 86.56 77.39
CA GLY A 345 21.31 87.01 78.44
C GLY A 345 22.81 86.84 78.17
N GLY A 346 23.22 86.46 76.95
CA GLY A 346 24.63 86.48 76.53
C GLY A 346 25.10 87.87 76.08
N THR A 347 26.42 88.11 76.06
CA THR A 347 27.01 89.40 75.66
C THR A 347 26.52 89.83 74.26
N GLY A 348 25.91 91.01 74.15
CA GLY A 348 25.31 91.53 72.91
C GLY A 348 23.85 91.13 72.67
N MET A 349 23.21 90.40 73.60
CA MET A 349 21.80 90.01 73.53
C MET A 349 21.01 90.68 74.66
N ALA A 350 19.81 91.17 74.35
CA ALA A 350 18.87 91.64 75.37
C ALA A 350 18.22 90.46 76.12
N ALA A 351 17.65 90.75 77.29
CA ALA A 351 16.88 89.79 78.07
C ALA A 351 15.49 89.64 77.46
N ASN A 352 15.35 88.67 76.56
CA ASN A 352 14.13 88.51 75.77
C ASN A 352 13.23 87.41 76.37
N THR A 353 11.93 87.66 76.43
CA THR A 353 10.90 86.68 76.83
C THR A 353 10.28 86.04 75.60
N VAL A 354 10.24 84.71 75.52
CA VAL A 354 9.62 84.00 74.40
C VAL A 354 8.27 83.43 74.82
N TYR A 355 7.20 83.86 74.14
CA TYR A 355 5.84 83.35 74.31
C TYR A 355 5.50 82.39 73.17
N ILE A 356 4.91 81.24 73.52
CA ILE A 356 4.36 80.27 72.57
C ILE A 356 2.88 80.06 72.95
N GLY A 357 1.97 80.30 72.01
CA GLY A 357 0.54 80.18 72.26
C GLY A 357 -0.30 80.28 70.99
N TRP A 358 -1.55 79.86 71.06
CA TRP A 358 -2.49 79.95 69.93
C TRP A 358 -2.86 81.41 69.62
N GLY A 359 -2.96 81.76 68.33
CA GLY A 359 -3.32 83.10 67.88
C GLY A 359 -4.68 83.58 68.40
N ARG A 360 -4.87 84.90 68.57
CA ARG A 360 -6.15 85.51 68.99
C ARG A 360 -6.85 86.20 67.82
N SER A 361 -8.19 86.14 67.84
CA SER A 361 -9.19 86.78 66.95
C SER A 361 -8.69 87.19 65.55
N GLY A 362 -8.97 86.33 64.56
CA GLY A 362 -8.62 86.52 63.14
C GLY A 362 -7.74 85.40 62.56
N ASP A 363 -6.91 84.76 63.39
CA ASP A 363 -6.06 83.60 63.01
C ASP A 363 -5.91 82.64 64.21
N THR A 364 -7.02 82.07 64.68
CA THR A 364 -7.09 81.23 65.90
C THR A 364 -6.55 79.81 65.72
N SER A 365 -5.92 79.55 64.59
CA SER A 365 -5.83 78.21 64.03
C SER A 365 -4.36 77.76 63.90
N ARG A 366 -3.43 78.61 64.37
CA ARG A 366 -1.98 78.40 64.32
C ARG A 366 -1.34 78.67 65.67
N LEU A 367 -0.30 77.90 65.99
CA LEU A 367 0.57 78.16 67.13
C LEU A 367 1.52 79.32 66.74
N MET A 368 1.54 80.40 67.51
CA MET A 368 2.38 81.57 67.25
C MET A 368 3.56 81.63 68.22
N LEU A 369 4.67 82.19 67.75
CA LEU A 369 5.86 82.48 68.55
C LEU A 369 6.12 83.99 68.55
N GLN A 370 6.20 84.56 69.75
CA GLN A 370 6.48 85.98 69.98
C GLN A 370 7.72 86.09 70.86
N ILE A 371 8.64 86.98 70.50
CA ILE A 371 9.79 87.33 71.34
C ILE A 371 9.58 88.78 71.78
N ASP A 372 9.47 88.99 73.09
CA ASP A 372 9.07 90.24 73.72
C ASP A 372 7.78 90.80 73.13
N ALA A 373 7.82 91.95 72.45
CA ALA A 373 6.68 92.54 71.77
C ALA A 373 6.61 92.20 70.27
N SER A 374 7.62 91.50 69.71
CA SER A 374 7.72 91.21 68.28
C SER A 374 7.17 89.83 67.96
N VAL A 375 6.08 89.79 67.19
CA VAL A 375 5.48 88.55 66.70
C VAL A 375 6.22 88.09 65.44
N PHE A 376 6.71 86.85 65.44
CA PHE A 376 7.25 86.24 64.23
C PHE A 376 6.08 85.72 63.38
N GLY A 377 5.48 86.62 62.59
CA GLY A 377 4.26 86.37 61.82
C GLY A 377 4.38 85.25 60.77
N ALA A 378 3.23 84.62 60.48
CA ALA A 378 2.81 83.78 59.34
C ALA A 378 3.74 82.73 58.69
N ARG A 379 5.02 82.62 59.04
CA ARG A 379 6.02 81.75 58.39
C ARG A 379 6.53 80.61 59.27
N TRP A 380 5.83 80.30 60.35
CA TRP A 380 6.12 79.12 61.16
C TRP A 380 5.48 77.88 60.53
N PRO A 381 6.21 76.77 60.31
CA PRO A 381 5.81 75.71 59.37
C PRO A 381 4.75 74.73 59.91
N ILE A 382 4.12 75.04 61.05
CA ILE A 382 3.13 74.16 61.69
C ILE A 382 1.76 74.84 61.62
N ASP A 383 1.05 74.57 60.53
CA ASP A 383 -0.38 74.86 60.39
C ASP A 383 -1.16 73.66 60.96
N VAL A 384 -2.00 73.90 61.97
CA VAL A 384 -2.75 72.87 62.69
C VAL A 384 -4.25 72.96 62.38
N SER A 385 -4.62 73.66 61.31
CA SER A 385 -6.00 74.02 61.02
C SER A 385 -6.40 74.23 59.57
N GLY A 386 -5.46 74.27 58.63
CA GLY A 386 -5.76 74.43 57.21
C GLY A 386 -6.18 73.13 56.55
N THR A 387 -7.23 73.17 55.73
CA THR A 387 -7.45 72.22 54.64
C THR A 387 -6.13 72.01 53.89
N ALA A 388 -5.79 70.76 53.55
CA ALA A 388 -4.47 70.39 53.01
C ALA A 388 -4.00 71.40 51.94
N LYS A 389 -2.88 72.09 52.19
CA LYS A 389 -2.23 72.91 51.16
C LYS A 389 -1.70 71.99 50.08
N THR A 390 -1.77 72.45 48.84
CA THR A 390 -1.17 71.75 47.71
C THR A 390 0.33 71.58 47.95
N LEU A 391 0.91 70.48 47.48
CA LEU A 391 2.32 70.19 47.65
C LEU A 391 3.15 71.30 46.97
N GLU A 392 4.05 71.95 47.72
CA GLU A 392 4.88 73.05 47.23
C GLU A 392 5.77 72.62 46.04
N THR A 393 6.07 71.32 45.94
CA THR A 393 6.60 70.68 44.73
C THR A 393 5.72 69.49 44.37
N PRO A 394 5.06 69.48 43.19
CA PRO A 394 4.24 68.34 42.77
C PRO A 394 5.03 67.04 42.78
N ARG A 395 4.45 65.97 43.34
CA ARG A 395 5.04 64.63 43.28
C ARG A 395 4.43 63.84 42.15
N GLN A 396 5.18 62.90 41.59
CA GLN A 396 4.65 62.09 40.49
C GLN A 396 3.84 60.90 41.01
N ILE A 397 2.62 60.74 40.49
CA ILE A 397 1.78 59.54 40.62
C ILE A 397 1.69 58.94 39.22
N ALA A 398 2.28 57.74 39.03
CA ALA A 398 2.36 57.08 37.74
C ALA A 398 2.87 58.00 36.59
N GLY A 399 3.92 58.77 36.85
CA GLY A 399 4.51 59.69 35.87
C GLY A 399 3.82 61.07 35.77
N ARG A 400 2.64 61.25 36.38
CA ARG A 400 1.89 62.52 36.34
C ARG A 400 2.12 63.36 37.59
N PRO A 401 2.41 64.67 37.47
CA PRO A 401 2.55 65.56 38.62
C PRO A 401 1.22 65.73 39.34
N PHE A 402 1.21 65.52 40.65
CA PHE A 402 0.10 65.71 41.56
C PHE A 402 0.54 66.60 42.71
N ASP A 403 -0.19 67.68 42.93
CA ASP A 403 0.00 68.60 44.04
C ASP A 403 -1.21 68.66 44.98
N GLY A 404 -2.28 67.92 44.72
CA GLY A 404 -3.50 67.93 45.54
C GLY A 404 -4.45 69.10 45.27
N SER A 405 -4.24 69.89 44.21
CA SER A 405 -5.16 70.97 43.81
C SER A 405 -6.45 70.47 43.12
N ALA A 406 -6.38 69.29 42.49
CA ALA A 406 -7.49 68.61 41.83
C ALA A 406 -7.23 67.09 41.79
N ASP A 407 -8.27 66.31 41.47
CA ASP A 407 -8.14 64.86 41.27
C ASP A 407 -7.16 64.55 40.14
N VAL A 408 -6.27 63.57 40.36
CA VAL A 408 -5.37 63.08 39.33
C VAL A 408 -6.05 61.97 38.52
N VAL A 409 -6.20 62.18 37.21
CA VAL A 409 -6.72 61.15 36.30
C VAL A 409 -5.54 60.34 35.77
N ILE A 410 -5.52 59.05 36.09
CA ILE A 410 -4.56 58.06 35.58
C ILE A 410 -5.22 57.30 34.43
N VAL A 411 -4.60 57.30 33.25
CA VAL A 411 -5.04 56.51 32.09
C VAL A 411 -4.21 55.23 31.98
N PRO A 412 -4.67 54.19 31.25
CA PRO A 412 -3.92 52.93 31.12
C PRO A 412 -2.45 53.11 30.69
N ALA A 413 -2.16 54.09 29.82
CA ALA A 413 -0.80 54.40 29.39
C ALA A 413 0.14 54.86 30.53
N ASP A 414 -0.38 55.53 31.57
CA ASP A 414 0.44 56.03 32.69
C ASP A 414 0.96 54.89 33.59
N ILE A 415 0.28 53.74 33.59
CA ILE A 415 0.63 52.55 34.39
C ILE A 415 1.08 51.35 33.55
N GLY A 416 1.25 51.53 32.24
CA GLY A 416 1.60 50.44 31.32
C GLY A 416 0.51 49.37 31.16
N ALA A 417 -0.75 49.71 31.42
CA ALA A 417 -1.90 48.83 31.19
C ALA A 417 -2.37 48.91 29.73
N ALA A 418 -2.84 47.79 29.18
CA ALA A 418 -3.37 47.73 27.83
C ALA A 418 -4.75 48.41 27.74
N PRO A 419 -5.13 48.98 26.57
CA PRO A 419 -6.47 49.51 26.33
C PRO A 419 -7.57 48.44 26.54
N LEU A 420 -8.74 48.86 27.03
CA LEU A 420 -9.89 47.95 27.21
C LEU A 420 -10.42 47.45 25.86
N ASP A 421 -10.47 48.34 24.86
CA ASP A 421 -10.87 48.01 23.49
C ASP A 421 -9.64 47.76 22.63
N SER A 422 -9.57 46.58 22.01
CA SER A 422 -8.49 46.16 21.10
C SER A 422 -7.06 46.27 21.69
N PRO A 423 -6.78 45.62 22.85
CA PRO A 423 -5.43 45.62 23.42
C PRO A 423 -4.41 44.98 22.47
N ALA A 424 -3.29 45.65 22.23
CA ALA A 424 -2.14 45.06 21.56
C ALA A 424 -1.40 44.13 22.54
N LEU A 425 -1.48 42.82 22.33
CA LEU A 425 -0.83 41.83 23.17
C LEU A 425 0.64 41.64 22.77
N THR A 426 1.57 42.03 23.65
CA THR A 426 3.02 41.82 23.47
C THR A 426 3.58 40.90 24.57
N GLY A 427 4.62 40.11 24.28
CA GLY A 427 5.21 39.17 25.26
C GLY A 427 4.50 37.81 25.30
N ALA A 428 4.29 37.25 26.50
CA ALA A 428 3.64 35.94 26.73
C ALA A 428 2.32 36.10 27.53
N PRO A 429 1.27 36.69 26.94
CA PRO A 429 -0.02 36.90 27.61
C PRO A 429 -0.71 35.57 27.93
N THR A 430 -1.37 35.47 29.08
CA THR A 430 -2.21 34.33 29.46
C THR A 430 -3.69 34.68 29.29
N ALA A 431 -4.48 33.73 28.78
CA ALA A 431 -5.93 33.82 28.71
C ALA A 431 -6.55 32.51 29.22
N PRO A 432 -7.80 32.51 29.72
CA PRO A 432 -8.49 31.28 30.11
C PRO A 432 -8.63 30.34 28.90
N THR A 433 -8.29 29.06 29.07
CA THR A 433 -8.44 28.05 28.01
C THR A 433 -9.91 27.67 27.87
N PRO A 434 -10.55 27.94 26.71
CA PRO A 434 -11.92 27.52 26.47
C PRO A 434 -12.06 26.00 26.39
N ALA A 435 -13.28 25.46 26.56
CA ALA A 435 -13.57 24.06 26.28
C ALA A 435 -13.38 23.77 24.78
N THR A 436 -12.93 22.57 24.41
CA THR A 436 -12.67 22.18 23.00
C THR A 436 -13.90 22.23 22.08
N THR A 437 -15.09 22.38 22.64
CA THR A 437 -16.38 22.54 21.94
C THR A 437 -16.82 24.01 21.78
N ASP A 438 -16.09 24.97 22.34
CA ASP A 438 -16.41 26.40 22.26
C ASP A 438 -16.13 26.92 20.84
N ASN A 439 -17.15 27.51 20.20
CA ASN A 439 -17.11 28.08 18.85
C ASN A 439 -17.34 29.61 18.82
N SER A 440 -17.21 30.26 19.98
CA SER A 440 -17.36 31.71 20.10
C SER A 440 -16.15 32.47 19.55
N THR A 441 -16.25 33.80 19.48
CA THR A 441 -15.21 34.69 18.97
C THR A 441 -14.11 35.02 20.00
N ARG A 442 -13.93 34.20 21.04
CA ARG A 442 -12.91 34.40 22.10
C ARG A 442 -11.49 34.12 21.58
N ILE A 443 -10.48 34.69 22.22
CA ILE A 443 -9.06 34.42 21.92
C ILE A 443 -8.74 32.94 22.20
N SER A 444 -8.24 32.20 21.20
CA SER A 444 -7.76 30.82 21.40
C SER A 444 -6.40 30.80 22.11
N THR A 445 -6.31 30.05 23.21
CA THR A 445 -5.04 29.79 23.89
C THR A 445 -4.23 28.71 23.18
N THR A 446 -2.92 28.68 23.38
CA THR A 446 -2.04 27.60 22.89
C THR A 446 -2.46 26.22 23.40
N ALA A 447 -3.01 26.13 24.62
CA ALA A 447 -3.54 24.89 25.18
C ALA A 447 -4.80 24.41 24.44
N PHE A 448 -5.72 25.32 24.10
CA PHE A 448 -6.90 25.00 23.29
C PHE A 448 -6.51 24.48 21.89
N VAL A 449 -5.59 25.18 21.21
CA VAL A 449 -5.12 24.78 19.87
C VAL A 449 -4.41 23.42 19.90
N ARG A 450 -3.56 23.17 20.92
CA ARG A 450 -2.93 21.84 21.10
C ARG A 450 -3.95 20.74 21.36
N ALA A 451 -4.97 20.99 22.17
CA ALA A 451 -6.03 20.03 22.44
C ALA A 451 -6.89 19.76 21.19
N ALA A 452 -7.18 20.78 20.38
CA ALA A 452 -7.92 20.63 19.12
C ALA A 452 -7.10 19.88 18.06
N ILE A 453 -5.80 20.17 17.94
CA ILE A 453 -4.88 19.44 17.05
C ILE A 453 -4.72 17.99 17.52
N ALA A 454 -4.56 17.75 18.82
CA ALA A 454 -4.51 16.40 19.38
C ALA A 454 -5.82 15.62 19.15
N ALA A 455 -6.98 16.27 19.23
CA ALA A 455 -8.27 15.65 18.91
C ALA A 455 -8.42 15.34 17.41
N LEU A 456 -7.84 16.16 16.52
CA LEU A 456 -7.79 15.90 15.08
C LEU A 456 -6.85 14.73 14.74
N ILE A 457 -5.70 14.66 15.41
CA ILE A 457 -4.72 13.56 15.26
C ILE A 457 -5.26 12.27 15.90
N GLY A 458 -6.03 12.38 16.99
CA GLY A 458 -6.57 11.28 17.80
C GLY A 458 -7.78 10.52 17.23
N GLN A 459 -7.97 10.52 15.91
CA GLN A 459 -8.91 9.61 15.23
C GLN A 459 -8.17 8.47 14.47
N ALA A 460 -6.83 8.50 14.42
CA ALA A 460 -6.02 7.35 14.00
C ALA A 460 -5.64 6.49 15.22
N PRO A 461 -5.69 5.14 15.15
CA PRO A 461 -5.24 4.27 16.23
C PRO A 461 -3.79 4.61 16.62
N GLY A 462 -3.49 4.67 17.93
CA GLY A 462 -2.26 5.21 18.54
C GLY A 462 -0.95 4.44 18.30
N THR A 463 -0.74 3.95 17.08
CA THR A 463 0.53 3.40 16.58
C THR A 463 0.97 4.06 15.27
N LEU A 464 0.29 5.13 14.84
CA LEU A 464 0.55 5.84 13.57
C LEU A 464 0.42 7.38 13.70
N ASP A 465 0.59 7.96 14.89
CA ASP A 465 0.32 9.38 15.19
C ASP A 465 1.52 10.33 15.03
N THR A 466 2.74 9.81 14.80
CA THR A 466 3.93 10.62 14.51
C THR A 466 4.70 10.17 13.27
N LEU A 467 5.50 11.08 12.69
CA LEU A 467 6.47 10.74 11.63
C LEU A 467 7.48 9.68 12.11
N GLN A 468 7.77 9.62 13.41
CA GLN A 468 8.58 8.58 14.03
C GLN A 468 7.87 7.23 13.96
N GLU A 469 6.57 7.17 14.21
CA GLU A 469 5.81 5.92 14.12
C GLU A 469 5.63 5.44 12.68
N LEU A 470 5.55 6.35 11.70
CA LEU A 470 5.61 5.98 10.28
C LEU A 470 7.00 5.46 9.90
N ALA A 471 8.07 6.05 10.45
CA ALA A 471 9.44 5.57 10.28
C ALA A 471 9.59 4.18 10.93
N ASP A 472 9.17 4.00 12.18
CA ASP A 472 9.18 2.73 12.91
C ASP A 472 8.34 1.65 12.21
N ALA A 473 7.16 1.99 11.69
CA ALA A 473 6.29 1.07 10.95
C ALA A 473 6.89 0.64 9.59
N LEU A 474 7.74 1.47 9.00
CA LEU A 474 8.55 1.15 7.82
C LEU A 474 9.93 0.56 8.20
N GLY A 475 10.17 0.32 9.49
CA GLY A 475 11.37 -0.32 10.03
C GLY A 475 12.58 0.60 10.15
N ASP A 476 12.38 1.91 10.31
CA ASP A 476 13.39 2.97 10.28
C ASP A 476 14.31 2.86 9.05
N ASP A 477 13.79 2.36 7.93
CA ASP A 477 14.61 2.03 6.77
C ASP A 477 14.83 3.29 5.89
N PRO A 478 16.01 3.94 5.94
CA PRO A 478 16.30 5.11 5.10
C PRO A 478 16.31 4.77 3.61
N ASN A 479 16.34 3.48 3.27
CA ASN A 479 16.34 2.95 1.92
C ASN A 479 15.07 2.15 1.63
N PHE A 480 13.94 2.43 2.30
CA PHE A 480 12.69 1.68 2.14
C PHE A 480 12.33 1.37 0.68
N SER A 481 12.53 2.33 -0.25
CA SER A 481 12.34 2.12 -1.68
C SER A 481 13.28 1.05 -2.26
N THR A 482 14.56 1.10 -1.92
CA THR A 482 15.57 0.10 -2.31
C THR A 482 15.29 -1.25 -1.66
N THR A 483 14.90 -1.29 -0.39
CA THR A 483 14.60 -2.53 0.34
C THR A 483 13.35 -3.19 -0.21
N MET A 484 12.28 -2.45 -0.47
CA MET A 484 11.08 -2.97 -1.12
C MET A 484 11.38 -3.41 -2.56
N THR A 485 12.21 -2.66 -3.30
CA THR A 485 12.67 -3.06 -4.63
C THR A 485 13.50 -4.34 -4.58
N ASN A 486 14.36 -4.51 -3.58
CA ASN A 486 15.16 -5.72 -3.37
C ASN A 486 14.28 -6.90 -2.94
N LEU A 487 13.29 -6.70 -2.07
CA LEU A 487 12.32 -7.72 -1.67
C LEU A 487 11.41 -8.13 -2.84
N ILE A 488 11.02 -7.20 -3.70
CA ILE A 488 10.30 -7.49 -4.95
C ILE A 488 11.24 -8.16 -5.96
N ALA A 489 12.52 -7.81 -5.99
CA ALA A 489 13.51 -8.46 -6.84
C ALA A 489 13.89 -9.88 -6.37
N THR A 490 13.72 -10.19 -5.08
CA THR A 490 13.82 -11.57 -4.56
C THR A 490 12.54 -12.36 -4.78
N LYS A 491 11.38 -11.71 -4.95
CA LYS A 491 10.19 -12.37 -5.51
C LYS A 491 10.52 -12.76 -6.95
N LEU A 492 10.48 -14.07 -7.22
CA LEU A 492 10.73 -14.60 -8.56
C LEU A 492 9.74 -13.95 -9.55
N PRO A 493 10.19 -13.34 -10.67
CA PRO A 493 9.29 -12.87 -11.72
C PRO A 493 8.34 -13.99 -12.15
N LEU A 494 7.08 -13.69 -12.48
CA LEU A 494 6.14 -14.70 -13.00
C LEU A 494 6.74 -15.44 -14.22
N SER A 495 7.57 -14.76 -15.01
CA SER A 495 8.34 -15.33 -16.12
C SER A 495 9.48 -16.27 -15.70
N ARG A 496 9.98 -16.16 -14.46
CA ARG A 496 10.95 -17.09 -13.87
C ARG A 496 10.33 -18.29 -13.16
N VAL A 497 9.02 -18.28 -12.88
CA VAL A 497 8.27 -19.50 -12.49
C VAL A 497 8.35 -20.57 -13.60
N GLN A 498 8.65 -20.17 -14.84
CA GLN A 498 8.95 -21.09 -15.95
C GLN A 498 10.45 -21.25 -16.29
N ALA A 499 11.39 -20.64 -15.54
CA ALA A 499 12.80 -20.57 -15.97
C ALA A 499 13.87 -20.73 -14.88
N SER A 500 13.56 -20.96 -13.60
CA SER A 500 14.58 -21.14 -12.57
C SER A 500 15.07 -22.59 -12.47
N ALA A 501 16.28 -22.85 -12.95
CA ALA A 501 16.91 -24.17 -12.90
C ALA A 501 17.49 -24.56 -11.51
N LEU A 502 17.39 -23.70 -10.47
CA LEU A 502 18.18 -23.84 -9.23
C LEU A 502 17.45 -23.42 -7.93
N ASP A 503 16.13 -23.64 -7.79
CA ASP A 503 15.40 -23.26 -6.56
C ASP A 503 15.60 -24.25 -5.38
N THR A 504 16.57 -23.98 -4.51
CA THR A 504 16.98 -24.82 -3.35
C THR A 504 16.07 -24.78 -2.14
N THR A 505 14.88 -24.18 -2.22
CA THR A 505 13.98 -24.08 -1.06
C THR A 505 13.17 -25.37 -0.91
N ALA A 506 13.29 -26.04 0.23
CA ALA A 506 12.52 -27.23 0.57
C ALA A 506 11.02 -26.89 0.71
N ASP A 507 10.16 -27.78 0.21
CA ASP A 507 8.71 -27.85 0.42
C ASP A 507 7.76 -26.92 -0.35
N THR A 508 8.11 -26.39 -1.53
CA THR A 508 7.06 -25.83 -2.41
C THR A 508 7.35 -25.96 -3.91
N ILE A 509 6.54 -26.80 -4.57
CA ILE A 509 6.38 -26.95 -6.04
C ILE A 509 7.62 -27.51 -6.78
N LEU A 510 7.44 -28.67 -7.40
CA LEU A 510 8.47 -29.48 -8.07
C LEU A 510 9.11 -28.72 -9.25
N ARG A 511 10.46 -28.61 -9.26
CA ARG A 511 11.23 -27.96 -10.35
C ARG A 511 11.02 -28.66 -11.71
N GLN A 512 11.06 -27.91 -12.80
CA GLN A 512 11.32 -28.48 -14.14
C GLN A 512 12.70 -29.16 -14.12
N GLY A 513 12.76 -30.45 -14.45
CA GLY A 513 13.96 -31.28 -14.30
C GLY A 513 14.09 -32.04 -12.97
N ALA A 514 13.18 -31.86 -12.00
CA ALA A 514 13.14 -32.66 -10.77
C ALA A 514 12.87 -34.17 -11.01
N PHE A 515 12.45 -34.53 -12.24
CA PHE A 515 12.30 -35.90 -12.72
C PHE A 515 13.16 -36.22 -13.96
N GLY A 516 14.06 -35.31 -14.40
CA GLY A 516 14.84 -35.52 -15.64
C GLY A 516 14.04 -35.36 -16.96
N LEU A 517 12.81 -34.85 -16.92
CA LEU A 517 11.98 -34.61 -18.11
C LEU A 517 11.96 -33.12 -18.50
N GLY A 518 12.27 -32.82 -19.77
CA GLY A 518 11.99 -31.51 -20.40
C GLY A 518 13.19 -30.62 -20.79
N ARG A 519 14.44 -31.05 -20.56
CA ARG A 519 15.67 -30.48 -21.16
C ARG A 519 16.71 -31.60 -21.23
N LEU A 520 17.73 -31.48 -22.09
CA LEU A 520 18.97 -32.28 -21.97
C LEU A 520 19.37 -32.29 -20.49
N ALA A 521 19.15 -33.42 -19.82
CA ALA A 521 19.59 -33.61 -18.44
C ALA A 521 21.04 -33.17 -18.42
N GLY A 522 21.38 -32.20 -17.56
CA GLY A 522 22.78 -31.83 -17.37
C GLY A 522 23.53 -33.14 -17.18
N LEU A 523 24.48 -33.43 -18.08
CA LEU A 523 25.33 -34.60 -18.01
C LEU A 523 25.64 -34.81 -16.52
N ILE A 524 25.11 -35.88 -15.91
CA ILE A 524 25.71 -36.34 -14.66
C ILE A 524 27.17 -36.55 -15.05
N PRO A 525 28.14 -35.92 -14.35
CA PRO A 525 29.56 -36.04 -14.68
C PRO A 525 29.86 -37.52 -14.88
N SER A 526 30.42 -37.88 -16.04
CA SER A 526 30.50 -39.24 -16.59
C SER A 526 30.59 -40.33 -15.51
N VAL A 527 29.45 -40.84 -15.09
CA VAL A 527 29.38 -42.03 -14.25
C VAL A 527 29.44 -43.21 -15.20
N ASN A 528 30.55 -43.92 -15.18
CA ASN A 528 30.78 -45.08 -16.05
C ASN A 528 30.05 -46.32 -15.53
N ASP A 529 29.24 -46.21 -14.48
CA ASP A 529 28.59 -47.32 -13.79
C ASP A 529 27.24 -46.90 -13.20
N VAL A 530 26.16 -47.64 -13.50
CA VAL A 530 24.81 -47.38 -12.96
C VAL A 530 24.71 -47.61 -11.46
N GLU A 531 25.65 -48.35 -10.86
CA GLU A 531 25.75 -48.55 -9.41
C GLU A 531 26.00 -47.23 -8.65
N GLN A 532 26.67 -46.28 -9.32
CA GLN A 532 27.09 -45.00 -8.76
C GLN A 532 26.01 -43.91 -8.89
N VAL A 533 24.89 -44.21 -9.54
CA VAL A 533 23.77 -43.27 -9.70
C VAL A 533 22.96 -43.24 -8.41
N HIS A 534 23.28 -42.28 -7.55
CA HIS A 534 22.64 -42.05 -6.26
C HIS A 534 21.52 -41.00 -6.23
N PRO A 535 21.49 -39.98 -7.11
CA PRO A 535 20.37 -39.05 -7.10
C PRO A 535 19.08 -39.71 -7.62
N ASN A 536 17.94 -39.39 -7.00
CA ASN A 536 16.62 -39.86 -7.45
C ASN A 536 16.27 -39.20 -8.79
N GLY A 537 15.76 -39.98 -9.75
CA GLY A 537 15.39 -39.45 -11.05
C GLY A 537 15.34 -40.49 -12.17
N MET A 538 15.16 -39.99 -13.40
CA MET A 538 15.16 -40.78 -14.63
C MET A 538 16.36 -40.36 -15.49
N TYR A 539 17.09 -41.34 -16.01
CA TYR A 539 18.36 -41.16 -16.71
C TYR A 539 18.42 -42.01 -17.97
N CYS A 540 19.23 -41.58 -18.95
CA CYS A 540 19.58 -42.41 -20.10
C CYS A 540 21.00 -42.97 -19.93
N THR A 541 21.22 -44.24 -20.26
CA THR A 541 22.56 -44.86 -20.24
C THR A 541 23.10 -45.04 -21.66
N ASN A 542 24.43 -45.18 -21.80
CA ASN A 542 25.11 -45.44 -23.07
C ASN A 542 25.83 -46.80 -23.07
N THR A 543 26.40 -47.19 -24.21
CA THR A 543 27.05 -48.49 -24.46
C THR A 543 28.22 -48.88 -23.58
N SER A 544 28.74 -47.94 -22.81
CA SER A 544 29.91 -48.12 -21.95
C SER A 544 29.58 -48.07 -20.45
N THR A 545 28.29 -48.00 -20.08
CA THR A 545 27.90 -47.90 -18.67
C THR A 545 27.93 -49.30 -18.03
N ALA A 546 28.88 -49.54 -17.13
CA ALA A 546 28.97 -50.74 -16.32
C ALA A 546 27.74 -50.90 -15.40
N GLY A 547 27.52 -52.12 -14.89
CA GLY A 547 26.45 -52.41 -13.93
C GLY A 547 25.04 -52.55 -14.52
N THR A 548 24.83 -52.36 -15.82
CA THR A 548 23.53 -52.56 -16.49
C THR A 548 23.13 -54.05 -16.52
N PRO A 549 21.83 -54.39 -16.63
CA PRO A 549 21.38 -55.78 -16.71
C PRO A 549 22.01 -56.58 -17.87
N PRO A 550 22.16 -57.91 -17.74
CA PRO A 550 22.70 -58.76 -18.81
C PRO A 550 21.80 -58.73 -20.06
N GLY A 551 22.36 -58.35 -21.22
CA GLY A 551 21.67 -58.39 -22.51
C GLY A 551 22.53 -57.82 -23.64
N ALA A 552 22.23 -58.19 -24.90
CA ALA A 552 22.98 -57.74 -26.07
C ALA A 552 22.33 -56.45 -26.65
N TYR A 553 22.91 -55.28 -26.34
CA TYR A 553 22.37 -53.98 -26.74
C TYR A 553 23.23 -53.32 -27.82
N SER A 554 22.66 -53.02 -28.99
CA SER A 554 23.43 -52.72 -30.22
C SER A 554 23.59 -51.23 -30.59
N ARG A 555 23.19 -50.26 -29.74
CA ARG A 555 23.23 -48.82 -30.06
C ARG A 555 23.63 -47.91 -28.89
N LEU A 556 24.15 -46.72 -29.25
CA LEU A 556 24.71 -45.66 -28.38
C LEU A 556 23.82 -45.17 -27.21
N PHE A 557 22.51 -45.42 -27.22
CA PHE A 557 21.58 -45.11 -26.11
C PHE A 557 20.93 -46.42 -25.65
N GLN A 558 21.34 -46.92 -24.48
CA GLN A 558 21.03 -48.30 -24.08
C GLN A 558 19.73 -48.49 -23.31
N GLY A 559 19.15 -47.43 -22.75
CA GLY A 559 17.87 -47.55 -22.07
C GLY A 559 17.63 -46.42 -21.08
N MET A 560 16.45 -46.45 -20.47
CA MET A 560 16.03 -45.56 -19.40
C MET A 560 16.27 -46.24 -18.05
N LEU A 561 17.07 -45.60 -17.21
CA LEU A 561 17.27 -45.97 -15.82
C LEU A 561 16.41 -45.06 -14.94
N VAL A 562 15.58 -45.63 -14.08
CA VAL A 562 14.84 -44.91 -13.04
C VAL A 562 15.45 -45.29 -11.70
N VAL A 563 15.80 -44.30 -10.89
CA VAL A 563 16.46 -44.47 -9.60
C VAL A 563 15.63 -43.83 -8.50
N GLN A 564 15.40 -44.61 -7.44
CA GLN A 564 14.78 -44.15 -6.20
C GLN A 564 15.58 -44.65 -5.01
N ASN A 565 16.47 -43.81 -4.49
CA ASN A 565 17.16 -44.01 -3.24
C ASN A 565 16.38 -43.37 -2.09
N TYR A 566 16.23 -44.13 -1.01
CA TYR A 566 15.64 -43.66 0.24
C TYR A 566 16.71 -43.06 1.15
N ASP A 567 17.88 -43.72 1.18
CA ASP A 567 19.08 -43.29 1.89
C ASP A 567 20.33 -43.92 1.23
N ASN A 568 21.49 -43.84 1.89
CA ASN A 568 22.74 -44.44 1.39
C ASN A 568 22.79 -45.98 1.46
N ALA A 569 21.87 -46.62 2.19
CA ALA A 569 21.82 -48.06 2.42
C ALA A 569 20.68 -48.76 1.65
N ALA A 570 19.63 -48.03 1.26
CA ALA A 570 18.38 -48.54 0.69
C ALA A 570 17.93 -47.72 -0.52
N GLY A 571 17.54 -48.42 -1.59
CA GLY A 571 17.06 -47.80 -2.83
C GLY A 571 16.62 -48.84 -3.84
N ASN A 572 16.04 -48.38 -4.95
CA ASN A 572 15.51 -49.18 -6.03
C ASN A 572 15.98 -48.62 -7.37
N GLN A 573 16.18 -49.51 -8.33
CA GLN A 573 16.40 -49.15 -9.72
C GLN A 573 15.48 -49.96 -10.63
N ILE A 574 14.93 -49.27 -11.63
CA ILE A 574 14.22 -49.87 -12.75
C ILE A 574 14.98 -49.53 -14.01
N TRP A 575 15.16 -50.49 -14.90
CA TRP A 575 15.84 -50.28 -16.17
C TRP A 575 14.98 -50.78 -17.33
N ILE A 576 14.82 -49.93 -18.33
CA ILE A 576 14.00 -50.18 -19.52
C ILE A 576 14.92 -50.04 -20.75
N PRO A 577 15.28 -51.15 -21.43
CA PRO A 577 16.04 -51.10 -22.67
C PRO A 577 15.31 -50.32 -23.76
N HIS A 578 16.05 -49.65 -24.63
CA HIS A 578 15.47 -48.98 -25.79
C HIS A 578 14.94 -49.95 -26.86
N ASN A 579 15.53 -51.14 -26.99
CA ASN A 579 15.35 -52.04 -28.13
C ASN A 579 15.02 -53.49 -27.75
N ALA A 580 14.51 -53.71 -26.54
CA ALA A 580 14.03 -55.02 -26.10
C ALA A 580 12.72 -54.85 -25.34
N ASP A 581 11.82 -55.83 -25.47
CA ASP A 581 10.55 -55.87 -24.73
C ASP A 581 10.79 -56.41 -23.32
N GLU A 582 11.66 -55.71 -22.59
CA GLU A 582 12.07 -56.10 -21.24
C GLU A 582 11.96 -54.95 -20.25
N VAL A 583 11.79 -55.27 -18.97
CA VAL A 583 11.87 -54.30 -17.87
C VAL A 583 12.57 -54.97 -16.72
N TRP A 584 13.64 -54.38 -16.25
CA TRP A 584 14.48 -54.92 -15.20
C TRP A 584 14.32 -54.13 -13.92
N PHE A 585 14.41 -54.80 -12.79
CA PHE A 585 14.35 -54.21 -11.46
C PHE A 585 15.46 -54.74 -10.57
N ARG A 586 15.97 -53.89 -9.68
CA ARG A 586 16.78 -54.32 -8.55
C ARG A 586 16.63 -53.38 -7.37
N ARG A 587 17.08 -53.86 -6.21
CA ARG A 587 17.07 -53.12 -4.94
C ARG A 587 18.48 -53.01 -4.37
N ARG A 588 18.77 -51.92 -3.66
CA ARG A 588 19.91 -51.76 -2.76
C ARG A 588 19.48 -52.05 -1.33
N THR A 589 20.23 -52.88 -0.62
CA THR A 589 20.01 -53.20 0.80
C THR A 589 21.35 -53.27 1.51
N GLY A 590 21.49 -52.62 2.67
CA GLY A 590 22.75 -52.59 3.42
C GLY A 590 23.90 -51.92 2.66
N GLY A 591 23.58 -51.01 1.73
CA GLY A 591 24.57 -50.33 0.88
C GLY A 591 25.01 -51.10 -0.37
N ALA A 592 24.58 -52.36 -0.54
CA ALA A 592 24.93 -53.19 -1.70
C ALA A 592 23.73 -53.40 -2.65
N TRP A 593 23.97 -53.23 -3.95
CA TRP A 593 22.97 -53.52 -4.99
C TRP A 593 22.80 -55.02 -5.17
N GLN A 594 21.55 -55.46 -5.16
CA GLN A 594 21.18 -56.85 -5.46
C GLN A 594 21.23 -57.10 -6.97
N PRO A 595 21.33 -58.37 -7.40
CA PRO A 595 21.27 -58.73 -8.81
C PRO A 595 20.00 -58.20 -9.49
N TRP A 596 20.12 -57.93 -10.80
CA TRP A 596 18.99 -57.55 -11.63
C TRP A 596 17.99 -58.69 -11.79
N ILE A 597 16.71 -58.36 -11.66
CA ILE A 597 15.56 -59.25 -11.85
C ILE A 597 14.80 -58.77 -13.08
N ASN A 598 14.52 -59.67 -14.03
CA ASN A 598 13.72 -59.35 -15.20
C ASN A 598 12.22 -59.45 -14.85
N LEU A 599 11.51 -58.33 -14.85
CA LEU A 599 10.07 -58.24 -14.56
C LEU A 599 9.20 -58.46 -15.79
N VAL A 600 9.65 -58.02 -16.96
CA VAL A 600 8.92 -58.15 -18.22
C VAL A 600 9.82 -58.89 -19.19
N THR A 601 9.40 -60.04 -19.65
CA THR A 601 10.05 -60.77 -20.73
C THR A 601 9.05 -60.90 -21.87
N PRO A 602 9.51 -61.07 -23.13
CA PRO A 602 8.60 -61.41 -24.21
C PRO A 602 7.70 -62.62 -23.89
N SER A 603 8.12 -63.51 -22.99
CA SER A 603 7.41 -64.71 -22.55
C SER A 603 6.41 -64.51 -21.40
N ASN A 604 6.36 -63.35 -20.73
CA ASN A 604 5.47 -63.12 -19.59
C ASN A 604 4.40 -62.03 -19.80
N VAL A 605 4.32 -61.45 -21.00
CA VAL A 605 3.27 -60.50 -21.40
C VAL A 605 2.23 -61.21 -22.27
N LEU A 606 0.93 -61.03 -21.98
CA LEU A 606 -0.14 -61.57 -22.81
C LEU A 606 -0.17 -60.83 -24.17
N ARG A 607 0.07 -61.57 -25.25
CA ARG A 607 0.08 -61.02 -26.61
C ARG A 607 -1.27 -61.21 -27.28
N TYR A 608 -1.72 -60.21 -28.06
CA TYR A 608 -2.97 -60.27 -28.80
C TYR A 608 -2.71 -60.52 -30.29
N TYR A 609 -3.46 -61.44 -30.88
CA TYR A 609 -3.40 -61.76 -32.30
C TYR A 609 -4.81 -61.79 -32.89
N PRO A 610 -4.98 -61.42 -34.18
CA PRO A 610 -6.22 -61.71 -34.88
C PRO A 610 -6.34 -63.21 -35.14
N ILE A 611 -7.56 -63.75 -35.14
CA ILE A 611 -7.82 -65.18 -35.33
C ILE A 611 -7.21 -65.74 -36.63
N ALA A 612 -7.07 -64.90 -37.66
CA ALA A 612 -6.49 -65.27 -38.95
C ALA A 612 -4.94 -65.25 -38.99
N ALA A 613 -4.26 -64.71 -37.96
CA ALA A 613 -2.80 -64.60 -37.91
C ALA A 613 -2.22 -65.08 -36.57
N LEU A 614 -2.76 -66.20 -36.07
CA LEU A 614 -2.25 -66.87 -34.88
C LEU A 614 -0.80 -67.35 -35.10
N PRO A 615 0.07 -67.28 -34.07
CA PRO A 615 1.45 -67.75 -34.18
C PRO A 615 1.53 -69.24 -34.50
N ALA A 616 2.50 -69.62 -35.34
CA ALA A 616 2.79 -71.02 -35.69
C ALA A 616 3.65 -71.76 -34.64
N SER A 617 3.99 -71.11 -33.53
CA SER A 617 4.78 -71.69 -32.43
C SER A 617 4.23 -71.25 -31.08
N ASN A 618 4.49 -72.04 -30.04
CA ASN A 618 4.01 -71.77 -28.69
C ASN A 618 4.67 -70.50 -28.12
N GLN A 619 3.86 -69.46 -27.91
CA GLN A 619 4.22 -68.19 -27.28
C GLN A 619 3.61 -68.04 -25.86
N GLY A 620 3.11 -69.12 -25.25
CA GLY A 620 2.29 -69.07 -24.04
C GLY A 620 0.82 -68.75 -24.34
N PRO A 621 -0.03 -68.46 -23.34
CA PRO A 621 -1.41 -68.01 -23.60
C PRO A 621 -1.42 -66.74 -24.46
N VAL A 622 -2.38 -66.62 -25.38
CA VAL A 622 -2.54 -65.44 -26.25
C VAL A 622 -3.96 -64.94 -26.22
N GLY A 623 -4.16 -63.63 -26.26
CA GLY A 623 -5.47 -63.04 -26.51
C GLY A 623 -5.84 -63.12 -27.99
N VAL A 624 -7.06 -63.52 -28.31
CA VAL A 624 -7.59 -63.49 -29.68
C VAL A 624 -8.64 -62.40 -29.77
N THR A 625 -8.34 -61.37 -30.55
CA THR A 625 -9.06 -60.09 -30.50
C THR A 625 -10.52 -60.23 -30.91
N GLU A 626 -10.83 -60.95 -32.00
CA GLU A 626 -12.19 -61.08 -32.51
C GLU A 626 -13.05 -62.05 -31.69
N ALA A 627 -12.42 -62.99 -30.98
CA ALA A 627 -13.10 -63.91 -30.08
C ALA A 627 -13.31 -63.30 -28.68
N CYS A 628 -12.56 -62.25 -28.32
CA CYS A 628 -12.48 -61.71 -26.96
C CYS A 628 -12.11 -62.79 -25.92
N GLU A 629 -11.22 -63.71 -26.29
CA GLU A 629 -10.85 -64.88 -25.47
C GLU A 629 -9.33 -65.04 -25.34
N ILE A 630 -8.90 -65.74 -24.29
CA ILE A 630 -7.52 -66.22 -24.16
C ILE A 630 -7.46 -67.65 -24.70
N TRP A 631 -6.63 -67.85 -25.72
CA TRP A 631 -6.39 -69.14 -26.35
C TRP A 631 -5.08 -69.72 -25.85
N ASN A 632 -5.08 -71.05 -25.67
CA ASN A 632 -3.92 -71.79 -25.22
C ASN A 632 -3.30 -72.59 -26.36
N TRP A 633 -1.99 -72.83 -26.28
CA TRP A 633 -1.32 -73.74 -27.20
C TRP A 633 -1.74 -75.17 -26.91
N VAL A 634 -2.33 -75.83 -27.90
CA VAL A 634 -2.75 -77.23 -27.87
C VAL A 634 -1.82 -78.04 -28.76
N SER A 635 -1.42 -79.22 -28.28
CA SER A 635 -0.58 -80.17 -29.01
C SER A 635 -1.10 -81.59 -28.78
N THR A 636 -2.06 -82.01 -29.61
CA THR A 636 -2.62 -83.37 -29.63
C THR A 636 -2.15 -84.12 -30.88
N ALA A 637 -2.51 -85.40 -30.99
CA ALA A 637 -2.28 -86.19 -32.20
C ALA A 637 -3.02 -85.67 -33.45
N TYR A 638 -4.03 -84.81 -33.28
CA TYR A 638 -4.92 -84.34 -34.34
C TYR A 638 -4.80 -82.84 -34.63
N PHE A 639 -4.27 -82.05 -33.69
CA PHE A 639 -4.08 -80.60 -33.87
C PHE A 639 -2.89 -80.07 -33.06
N THR A 640 -2.08 -79.22 -33.69
CA THR A 640 -1.03 -78.45 -33.02
C THR A 640 -1.19 -76.98 -33.38
N GLY A 641 -1.41 -76.13 -32.38
CA GLY A 641 -1.61 -74.70 -32.56
C GLY A 641 -2.45 -74.06 -31.45
N TYR A 642 -2.83 -72.80 -31.64
CA TYR A 642 -3.74 -72.10 -30.75
C TYR A 642 -5.20 -72.46 -31.04
N ARG A 643 -5.96 -72.80 -30.01
CA ARG A 643 -7.39 -73.14 -30.11
C ARG A 643 -8.17 -72.54 -28.95
N SER A 644 -9.41 -72.11 -29.21
CA SER A 644 -10.31 -71.65 -28.15
C SER A 644 -10.56 -72.78 -27.13
N PRO A 645 -10.61 -72.47 -25.82
CA PRO A 645 -11.12 -73.42 -24.83
C PRO A 645 -12.59 -73.80 -25.06
N GLN A 646 -13.34 -73.03 -25.86
CA GLN A 646 -14.73 -73.29 -26.22
C GLN A 646 -14.88 -73.99 -27.57
N CYS A 647 -13.80 -74.30 -28.29
CA CYS A 647 -13.86 -74.92 -29.60
C CYS A 647 -14.74 -76.19 -29.59
N GLY A 648 -15.65 -76.28 -30.55
CA GLY A 648 -16.59 -77.39 -30.70
C GLY A 648 -17.89 -77.25 -29.90
N ARG A 649 -17.99 -76.23 -29.03
CA ARG A 649 -19.19 -75.96 -28.23
C ARG A 649 -20.35 -75.50 -29.14
N PRO A 650 -21.54 -76.11 -29.04
CA PRO A 650 -22.73 -75.56 -29.66
C PRO A 650 -23.12 -74.23 -29.01
N VAL A 651 -23.31 -73.19 -29.81
CA VAL A 651 -23.72 -71.84 -29.38
C VAL A 651 -24.99 -71.40 -30.10
N ASP A 652 -25.77 -70.54 -29.44
CA ASP A 652 -27.00 -69.99 -30.01
C ASP A 652 -26.66 -68.73 -30.81
N GLY A 653 -26.67 -68.84 -32.14
CA GLY A 653 -26.37 -67.75 -33.05
C GLY A 653 -27.48 -66.70 -33.03
N HIS A 654 -27.23 -65.60 -32.33
CA HIS A 654 -28.14 -64.47 -32.15
C HIS A 654 -28.02 -63.38 -33.24
N THR A 655 -27.09 -63.56 -34.18
CA THR A 655 -26.86 -62.65 -35.32
C THR A 655 -27.21 -63.35 -36.63
N MET A 656 -27.47 -62.59 -37.71
CA MET A 656 -27.76 -63.15 -39.04
C MET A 656 -26.54 -63.79 -39.72
N VAL A 657 -25.32 -63.36 -39.37
CA VAL A 657 -24.05 -63.86 -39.91
C VAL A 657 -23.19 -64.39 -38.76
N PRO A 658 -22.48 -65.53 -38.91
CA PRO A 658 -21.57 -66.04 -37.88
C PRO A 658 -20.59 -64.99 -37.36
N LEU A 659 -20.39 -64.94 -36.05
CA LEU A 659 -19.28 -64.20 -35.48
C LEU A 659 -17.95 -64.82 -35.94
N ALA A 660 -16.86 -64.07 -35.84
CA ALA A 660 -15.55 -64.57 -36.27
C ALA A 660 -15.11 -65.85 -35.52
N SER A 661 -15.61 -66.06 -34.30
CA SER A 661 -15.38 -67.25 -33.49
C SER A 661 -16.44 -68.35 -33.66
N GLU A 662 -17.32 -68.24 -34.66
CA GLU A 662 -18.43 -69.17 -34.88
C GLU A 662 -18.50 -69.67 -36.32
N VAL A 663 -19.04 -70.88 -36.50
CA VAL A 663 -19.45 -71.42 -37.80
C VAL A 663 -20.85 -72.00 -37.73
N ASP A 664 -21.60 -71.96 -38.84
CA ASP A 664 -22.96 -72.51 -38.90
C ASP A 664 -22.94 -74.05 -38.81
N ALA A 665 -23.68 -74.60 -37.85
CA ALA A 665 -23.93 -76.03 -37.69
C ALA A 665 -25.18 -76.45 -38.47
N ALA A 666 -25.14 -76.21 -39.78
CA ALA A 666 -26.23 -76.47 -40.73
C ALA A 666 -25.86 -77.57 -41.75
N GLY A 667 -24.90 -78.44 -41.42
CA GLY A 667 -24.46 -79.52 -42.30
C GLY A 667 -23.53 -79.08 -43.44
N GLY A 668 -22.97 -77.87 -43.38
CA GLY A 668 -22.08 -77.34 -44.42
C GLY A 668 -20.71 -78.03 -44.50
N LEU A 669 -19.95 -77.75 -45.56
CA LEU A 669 -18.57 -78.21 -45.73
C LEU A 669 -17.60 -77.09 -45.33
N LEU A 670 -16.61 -77.41 -44.49
CA LEU A 670 -15.54 -76.50 -44.08
C LEU A 670 -14.17 -77.05 -44.48
N SER A 671 -13.19 -76.16 -44.64
CA SER A 671 -11.79 -76.52 -44.94
C SER A 671 -11.08 -77.04 -43.68
N LYS A 672 -10.43 -78.20 -43.79
CA LYS A 672 -9.60 -78.78 -42.72
C LYS A 672 -8.40 -77.90 -42.38
N ALA A 673 -7.89 -77.13 -43.34
CA ALA A 673 -6.76 -76.23 -43.13
C ALA A 673 -7.21 -74.93 -42.42
N ALA A 674 -8.32 -74.34 -42.87
CA ALA A 674 -8.82 -73.08 -42.29
C ALA A 674 -9.42 -73.28 -40.89
N TYR A 675 -10.03 -74.45 -40.64
CA TYR A 675 -10.68 -74.79 -39.37
C TYR A 675 -10.01 -76.01 -38.71
N ALA A 676 -8.67 -76.04 -38.73
CA ALA A 676 -7.89 -77.15 -38.20
C ALA A 676 -8.15 -77.42 -36.70
N GLY A 677 -8.40 -76.38 -35.91
CA GLY A 677 -8.72 -76.50 -34.48
C GLY A 677 -10.03 -77.26 -34.24
N LEU A 678 -11.09 -76.89 -34.98
CA LEU A 678 -12.39 -77.55 -34.93
C LEU A 678 -12.34 -78.97 -35.47
N TRP A 679 -11.60 -79.21 -36.56
CA TRP A 679 -11.40 -80.55 -37.10
C TRP A 679 -10.67 -81.46 -36.11
N GLY A 680 -9.59 -80.97 -35.51
CA GLY A 680 -8.87 -81.68 -34.45
C GLY A 680 -9.77 -81.97 -33.24
N TYR A 681 -10.59 -81.01 -32.81
CA TYR A 681 -11.58 -81.21 -31.74
C TYR A 681 -12.53 -82.38 -32.06
N ALA A 682 -13.06 -82.43 -33.28
CA ALA A 682 -14.00 -83.49 -33.67
C ALA A 682 -13.33 -84.87 -33.62
N GLN A 683 -12.07 -84.98 -34.05
CA GLN A 683 -11.30 -86.22 -34.01
C GLN A 683 -10.94 -86.63 -32.59
N GLU A 684 -10.48 -85.70 -31.76
CA GLU A 684 -10.12 -85.92 -30.35
C GLU A 684 -11.29 -86.46 -29.52
N ASN A 685 -12.50 -86.00 -29.81
CA ASN A 685 -13.70 -86.40 -29.09
C ASN A 685 -14.45 -87.59 -29.73
N GLY A 686 -13.89 -88.21 -30.78
CA GLY A 686 -14.51 -89.34 -31.45
C GLY A 686 -15.84 -89.01 -32.15
N LEU A 687 -16.02 -87.75 -32.57
CA LEU A 687 -17.26 -87.25 -33.20
C LEU A 687 -17.25 -87.38 -34.73
N VAL A 688 -16.13 -87.81 -35.32
CA VAL A 688 -16.01 -88.02 -36.76
C VAL A 688 -16.56 -89.39 -37.14
N VAL A 689 -17.55 -89.40 -38.03
CA VAL A 689 -18.23 -90.61 -38.51
C VAL A 689 -18.21 -90.69 -40.03
N THR A 690 -18.65 -91.82 -40.59
CA THR A 690 -18.84 -91.96 -42.03
C THR A 690 -20.07 -91.20 -42.49
N GLN A 691 -20.13 -90.82 -43.78
CA GLN A 691 -21.28 -90.13 -44.37
C GLN A 691 -22.59 -90.90 -44.13
N ALA A 692 -22.57 -92.23 -44.28
CA ALA A 692 -23.73 -93.08 -44.04
C ALA A 692 -24.24 -93.01 -42.59
N VAL A 693 -23.34 -92.94 -41.60
CA VAL A 693 -23.70 -92.80 -40.19
C VAL A 693 -24.25 -91.39 -39.90
N PHE A 694 -23.68 -90.36 -40.52
CA PHE A 694 -24.19 -89.00 -40.42
C PHE A 694 -25.61 -88.88 -41.01
N ASP A 695 -25.85 -89.42 -42.21
CA ASP A 695 -27.16 -89.35 -42.88
C ASP A 695 -28.23 -90.08 -42.06
N ALA A 696 -27.88 -91.19 -41.42
CA ALA A 696 -28.78 -91.91 -40.51
C ALA A 696 -29.06 -91.15 -39.19
N ASN A 697 -28.22 -90.18 -38.82
CA ASN A 697 -28.26 -89.46 -37.55
C ASN A 697 -28.24 -87.92 -37.72
N VAL A 698 -28.81 -87.40 -38.81
CA VAL A 698 -28.92 -85.94 -39.02
C VAL A 698 -29.62 -85.30 -37.82
N GLY A 699 -28.98 -84.28 -37.24
CA GLY A 699 -29.37 -83.71 -35.94
C GLY A 699 -28.40 -84.04 -34.81
N ALA A 700 -27.49 -84.99 -35.02
CA ALA A 700 -26.42 -85.35 -34.08
C ALA A 700 -25.25 -84.36 -34.19
N HIS A 701 -24.51 -84.18 -33.09
CA HIS A 701 -23.28 -83.37 -33.07
C HIS A 701 -22.10 -84.15 -33.63
N LEU A 702 -22.24 -84.61 -34.88
CA LEU A 702 -21.29 -85.47 -35.58
C LEU A 702 -20.70 -84.75 -36.80
N PHE A 703 -19.44 -85.05 -37.08
CA PHE A 703 -18.69 -84.53 -38.20
C PHE A 703 -18.42 -85.64 -39.21
N VAL A 704 -18.22 -85.29 -40.48
CA VAL A 704 -17.87 -86.27 -41.52
C VAL A 704 -16.56 -85.89 -42.17
N ASP A 705 -15.66 -86.87 -42.31
CA ASP A 705 -14.53 -86.72 -43.24
C ASP A 705 -15.07 -86.80 -44.68
N SER A 706 -15.28 -85.64 -45.30
CA SER A 706 -15.92 -85.50 -46.61
C SER A 706 -14.94 -85.46 -47.79
N GLY A 707 -13.63 -85.61 -47.54
CA GLY A 707 -12.60 -85.56 -48.56
C GLY A 707 -11.23 -85.13 -48.02
N ALA A 708 -10.22 -85.08 -48.90
CA ALA A 708 -8.84 -84.77 -48.49
C ALA A 708 -8.71 -83.43 -47.73
N ASN A 709 -9.43 -82.40 -48.18
CA ASN A 709 -9.28 -81.02 -47.68
C ASN A 709 -10.51 -80.48 -46.92
N THR A 710 -11.62 -81.20 -46.89
CA THR A 710 -12.89 -80.70 -46.34
C THR A 710 -13.52 -81.68 -45.37
N PHE A 711 -14.21 -81.15 -44.38
CA PHE A 711 -15.04 -81.92 -43.47
C PHE A 711 -16.44 -81.30 -43.36
N ARG A 712 -17.43 -82.13 -43.05
CA ARG A 712 -18.80 -81.69 -42.82
C ARG A 712 -19.01 -81.39 -41.34
N VAL A 713 -19.60 -80.24 -41.04
CA VAL A 713 -20.05 -79.90 -39.68
C VAL A 713 -21.40 -80.53 -39.35
N PRO A 714 -21.76 -80.65 -38.06
CA PRO A 714 -23.09 -81.06 -37.64
C PRO A 714 -24.20 -80.27 -38.35
N ASP A 715 -25.35 -80.92 -38.59
CA ASP A 715 -26.59 -80.24 -38.95
C ASP A 715 -27.54 -80.30 -37.77
N LEU A 716 -27.56 -79.23 -36.98
CA LEU A 716 -28.35 -79.12 -35.75
C LEU A 716 -29.64 -78.33 -35.96
N ARG A 717 -30.02 -78.03 -37.21
CA ARG A 717 -31.26 -77.33 -37.51
C ARG A 717 -32.45 -78.16 -37.05
N ASN A 718 -33.46 -77.46 -36.50
CA ASN A 718 -34.68 -78.04 -35.98
C ASN A 718 -34.45 -79.06 -34.84
N GLN A 719 -33.32 -78.99 -34.13
CA GLN A 719 -33.03 -79.86 -32.99
C GLN A 719 -33.11 -79.12 -31.65
N PHE A 720 -33.48 -79.86 -30.60
CA PHE A 720 -33.37 -79.38 -29.22
C PHE A 720 -32.14 -79.98 -28.57
N ARG A 721 -31.41 -79.15 -27.80
CA ARG A 721 -30.28 -79.64 -27.01
C ARG A 721 -30.80 -80.36 -25.76
N ARG A 722 -30.20 -81.51 -25.46
CA ARG A 722 -30.32 -82.22 -24.18
C ARG A 722 -28.94 -82.52 -23.61
N PHE A 723 -28.86 -82.69 -22.31
CA PHE A 723 -27.66 -83.21 -21.65
C PHE A 723 -27.64 -84.74 -21.70
N THR A 724 -26.44 -85.32 -21.60
CA THR A 724 -26.19 -86.77 -21.68
C THR A 724 -26.89 -87.57 -20.58
N GLY A 725 -27.15 -86.95 -19.42
CA GLY A 725 -27.71 -87.58 -18.22
C GLY A 725 -26.66 -88.37 -17.43
N THR A 726 -26.94 -88.65 -16.15
CA THR A 726 -26.17 -89.58 -15.30
C THR A 726 -27.06 -90.76 -14.90
N ASP A 727 -26.45 -91.91 -14.64
CA ASP A 727 -27.11 -93.21 -14.38
C ASP A 727 -27.97 -93.29 -13.11
N THR A 728 -28.10 -92.20 -12.35
CA THR A 728 -28.99 -92.09 -11.18
C THR A 728 -30.47 -92.00 -11.59
N ASP A 729 -30.77 -91.49 -12.79
CA ASP A 729 -32.11 -91.46 -13.39
C ASP A 729 -32.24 -92.53 -14.49
N THR A 730 -32.31 -93.79 -14.06
CA THR A 730 -32.74 -95.00 -14.80
C THR A 730 -32.70 -94.97 -16.36
N ASN A 731 -31.72 -95.66 -16.93
CA ASN A 731 -31.72 -96.23 -18.30
C ASN A 731 -31.97 -95.29 -19.51
N THR A 732 -31.73 -93.98 -19.37
CA THR A 732 -31.94 -92.99 -20.46
C THR A 732 -30.72 -92.12 -20.79
N ALA A 733 -29.56 -92.45 -20.22
CA ALA A 733 -28.28 -91.80 -20.53
C ALA A 733 -27.89 -92.02 -21.99
N ARG A 734 -27.32 -91.00 -22.63
CA ARG A 734 -26.95 -91.00 -24.04
C ARG A 734 -25.51 -90.58 -24.26
N ALA A 735 -24.87 -91.14 -25.28
CA ALA A 735 -23.53 -90.76 -25.69
C ALA A 735 -23.48 -89.28 -26.14
N LEU A 736 -22.36 -88.62 -25.87
CA LEU A 736 -22.12 -87.25 -26.30
C LEU A 736 -22.30 -87.14 -27.83
N GLY A 737 -22.99 -86.10 -28.25
CA GLY A 737 -23.26 -85.83 -29.66
C GLY A 737 -24.29 -86.75 -30.32
N SER A 738 -24.84 -87.75 -29.63
CA SER A 738 -25.91 -88.57 -30.19
C SER A 738 -27.21 -87.79 -30.37
N TRP A 739 -27.96 -88.13 -31.42
CA TRP A 739 -29.30 -87.63 -31.65
C TRP A 739 -30.36 -88.61 -31.13
N GLN A 740 -31.56 -88.10 -30.91
CA GLN A 740 -32.72 -88.93 -30.65
C GLN A 740 -33.92 -88.42 -31.43
N LYS A 741 -34.72 -89.36 -31.93
CA LYS A 741 -36.02 -89.03 -32.52
C LYS A 741 -36.92 -88.36 -31.49
N GLY A 742 -37.75 -87.42 -31.95
CA GLY A 742 -38.75 -86.78 -31.10
C GLY A 742 -39.76 -87.81 -30.59
N SER A 743 -40.40 -87.50 -29.47
CA SER A 743 -41.51 -88.32 -28.98
C SER A 743 -42.71 -88.13 -29.90
N ILE A 744 -43.33 -89.23 -30.31
CA ILE A 744 -44.61 -89.19 -30.99
C ILE A 744 -45.68 -89.02 -29.91
N SER A 745 -46.43 -87.93 -30.01
CA SER A 745 -47.63 -87.76 -29.20
C SER A 745 -48.79 -88.39 -29.97
N THR A 746 -49.34 -89.46 -29.42
CA THR A 746 -50.48 -90.19 -29.98
C THR A 746 -51.76 -89.67 -29.34
N TYR A 747 -52.78 -89.37 -30.14
CA TYR A 747 -54.11 -88.98 -29.66
C TYR A 747 -55.18 -89.72 -30.47
N ASP A 748 -56.32 -90.01 -29.84
CA ASP A 748 -57.47 -90.59 -30.52
C ASP A 748 -58.43 -89.47 -30.97
N THR A 749 -58.93 -89.59 -32.19
CA THR A 749 -59.77 -88.59 -32.87
C THR A 749 -61.26 -88.93 -32.86
N ASP A 750 -61.66 -90.09 -32.32
CA ASP A 750 -63.06 -90.46 -32.18
C ASP A 750 -63.55 -90.34 -30.71
N ALA A 751 -64.85 -90.06 -30.54
CA ALA A 751 -65.44 -89.75 -29.23
C ALA A 751 -66.46 -90.83 -28.80
N SER A 752 -66.31 -92.06 -29.30
CA SER A 752 -67.23 -93.17 -29.03
C SER A 752 -66.42 -94.37 -28.54
N ASP A 753 -66.20 -94.34 -27.22
CA ASP A 753 -65.59 -95.36 -26.35
C ASP A 753 -64.05 -95.48 -26.30
N GLY A 754 -63.51 -94.93 -25.20
CA GLY A 754 -62.35 -95.49 -24.50
C GLY A 754 -60.97 -95.04 -24.97
N ALA A 755 -60.71 -93.73 -25.04
CA ALA A 755 -59.38 -93.25 -25.42
C ALA A 755 -58.84 -92.03 -24.68
N VAL A 756 -57.51 -92.03 -24.62
CA VAL A 756 -56.60 -91.11 -23.94
C VAL A 756 -56.72 -89.67 -24.50
N VAL A 757 -56.84 -88.72 -23.57
CA VAL A 757 -56.83 -87.23 -23.67
C VAL A 757 -56.54 -86.63 -25.06
N GLY A 758 -57.56 -86.09 -25.72
CA GLY A 758 -57.47 -85.34 -26.99
C GLY A 758 -58.07 -83.92 -26.92
N VAL A 759 -57.46 -82.98 -27.66
CA VAL A 759 -57.88 -81.56 -27.78
C VAL A 759 -59.15 -81.46 -28.66
N PRO A 760 -60.20 -80.74 -28.24
CA PRO A 760 -61.49 -80.71 -28.95
C PRO A 760 -61.41 -79.89 -30.23
N GLY A 761 -61.51 -80.53 -31.41
CA GLY A 761 -61.66 -79.81 -32.68
C GLY A 761 -61.52 -80.59 -33.99
N TRP A 762 -61.03 -81.83 -33.97
CA TRP A 762 -60.69 -82.56 -35.20
C TRP A 762 -61.74 -83.60 -35.62
N ARG A 763 -62.89 -83.18 -36.15
CA ARG A 763 -63.88 -84.12 -36.74
C ARG A 763 -64.11 -83.96 -38.25
N SER A 764 -63.34 -83.15 -38.96
CA SER A 764 -63.63 -82.85 -40.39
C SER A 764 -62.41 -82.72 -41.32
N GLY A 765 -61.24 -83.23 -40.94
CA GLY A 765 -60.05 -83.19 -41.82
C GLY A 765 -59.49 -81.78 -42.10
N THR A 766 -59.87 -80.78 -41.29
CA THR A 766 -59.63 -79.36 -41.58
C THR A 766 -58.34 -78.79 -40.95
N LEU A 767 -57.68 -79.48 -40.02
CA LEU A 767 -56.72 -78.85 -39.09
C LEU A 767 -55.23 -79.27 -39.22
N SER A 768 -54.58 -79.44 -40.39
CA SER A 768 -53.13 -79.81 -40.54
C SER A 768 -52.19 -79.78 -39.28
N PRO A 769 -51.31 -80.78 -39.03
CA PRO A 769 -50.52 -80.90 -37.79
C PRO A 769 -49.94 -79.60 -37.16
N GLY A 770 -49.49 -78.64 -37.98
CA GLY A 770 -49.01 -77.34 -37.52
C GLY A 770 -50.05 -76.48 -36.80
N GLN A 771 -51.34 -76.61 -37.10
CA GLN A 771 -52.43 -75.86 -36.43
C GLN A 771 -52.65 -76.29 -34.98
N ILE A 772 -52.16 -77.47 -34.59
CA ILE A 772 -52.16 -77.96 -33.21
C ILE A 772 -50.75 -77.96 -32.58
N GLY A 773 -49.81 -77.24 -33.18
CA GLY A 773 -48.43 -77.10 -32.68
C GLY A 773 -47.57 -78.35 -32.84
N LEU A 774 -47.96 -79.28 -33.70
CA LEU A 774 -47.19 -80.50 -33.99
C LEU A 774 -46.47 -80.40 -35.35
N ASP A 775 -45.27 -80.94 -35.42
CA ASP A 775 -44.56 -81.09 -36.69
C ASP A 775 -45.03 -82.33 -37.45
N THR A 776 -44.86 -82.30 -38.78
CA THR A 776 -45.12 -83.44 -39.66
C THR A 776 -44.18 -84.60 -39.32
N VAL A 777 -44.72 -85.81 -39.17
CA VAL A 777 -43.94 -87.02 -38.87
C VAL A 777 -43.28 -87.56 -40.14
N ASP A 778 -41.95 -87.72 -40.11
CA ASP A 778 -41.21 -88.53 -41.09
C ASP A 778 -41.32 -90.01 -40.69
N VAL A 779 -42.20 -90.73 -41.39
CA VAL A 779 -42.53 -92.13 -41.10
C VAL A 779 -41.34 -93.08 -41.22
N ALA A 780 -40.32 -92.73 -42.02
CA ALA A 780 -39.13 -93.55 -42.17
C ALA A 780 -38.29 -93.63 -40.88
N LYS A 781 -38.41 -92.63 -39.99
CA LYS A 781 -37.66 -92.55 -38.73
C LYS A 781 -38.29 -93.35 -37.58
N TYR A 782 -39.47 -93.92 -37.78
CA TYR A 782 -40.20 -94.70 -36.78
C TYR A 782 -40.61 -96.08 -37.32
N PRO A 783 -39.63 -96.90 -37.78
CA PRO A 783 -39.92 -98.21 -38.34
C PRO A 783 -40.56 -99.14 -37.30
N GLY A 784 -41.57 -99.90 -37.73
CA GLY A 784 -42.27 -100.86 -36.86
C GLY A 784 -43.28 -100.24 -35.89
N VAL A 785 -43.37 -98.91 -35.81
CA VAL A 785 -44.43 -98.23 -35.07
C VAL A 785 -45.62 -98.04 -36.02
N GLY A 786 -46.82 -98.41 -35.57
CA GLY A 786 -48.06 -98.30 -36.34
C GLY A 786 -49.23 -98.02 -35.42
N PHE A 787 -50.26 -97.36 -35.94
CA PHE A 787 -51.51 -97.16 -35.22
C PHE A 787 -52.48 -98.27 -35.59
N SER A 788 -53.05 -98.93 -34.58
CA SER A 788 -54.07 -99.96 -34.76
C SER A 788 -55.38 -99.44 -34.20
N PHE A 789 -56.32 -99.13 -35.09
CA PHE A 789 -57.73 -98.97 -34.74
C PHE A 789 -58.34 -100.37 -34.80
N GLY A 790 -58.91 -100.86 -33.70
CA GLY A 790 -59.42 -102.22 -33.62
C GLY A 790 -60.73 -102.33 -32.85
N PRO A 791 -61.51 -103.40 -33.09
CA PRO A 791 -61.00 -104.70 -33.53
C PRO A 791 -61.62 -105.12 -34.88
N GLY A 792 -60.90 -105.32 -35.97
CA GLY A 792 -59.47 -105.43 -36.15
C GLY A 792 -59.18 -105.70 -37.63
N GLY A 793 -57.93 -105.47 -38.02
CA GLY A 793 -57.44 -105.78 -39.36
C GLY A 793 -56.20 -104.99 -39.70
N SER A 794 -55.04 -105.63 -39.54
CA SER A 794 -53.77 -105.38 -40.24
C SER A 794 -53.20 -103.94 -40.20
N GLY A 795 -52.16 -103.78 -39.39
CA GLY A 795 -51.32 -102.59 -39.25
C GLY A 795 -51.27 -101.65 -40.45
N SER A 796 -52.03 -100.56 -40.34
CA SER A 796 -51.88 -99.39 -41.19
C SER A 796 -50.61 -98.63 -40.78
N SER A 797 -49.72 -98.41 -41.75
CA SER A 797 -48.59 -97.48 -41.61
C SER A 797 -49.13 -96.10 -41.19
N PHE A 798 -48.35 -95.35 -40.39
CA PHE A 798 -48.71 -93.99 -39.97
C PHE A 798 -49.38 -93.20 -41.10
N SER A 799 -50.66 -92.86 -40.92
CA SER A 799 -51.27 -91.81 -41.69
C SER A 799 -50.72 -90.49 -41.15
N SER A 800 -50.20 -89.63 -42.01
CA SER A 800 -49.68 -88.30 -41.63
C SER A 800 -50.73 -87.45 -40.89
N TYR A 801 -52.00 -87.86 -40.94
CA TYR A 801 -53.14 -87.17 -40.35
C TYR A 801 -53.38 -87.46 -38.86
N SER A 802 -52.77 -88.52 -38.29
CA SER A 802 -53.13 -89.01 -36.94
C SER A 802 -51.99 -88.98 -35.92
N GLY A 803 -50.84 -88.41 -36.28
CA GLY A 803 -49.69 -88.32 -35.39
C GLY A 803 -48.82 -87.11 -35.71
N GLY A 804 -48.14 -86.59 -34.69
CA GLY A 804 -47.26 -85.44 -34.80
C GLY A 804 -46.09 -85.55 -33.83
N VAL A 805 -44.98 -84.89 -34.16
CA VAL A 805 -43.87 -84.72 -33.20
C VAL A 805 -44.15 -83.45 -32.41
N SER A 806 -44.27 -83.57 -31.09
CA SER A 806 -44.43 -82.41 -30.23
C SER A 806 -43.08 -81.74 -29.95
N ARG A 807 -43.11 -80.41 -29.91
CA ARG A 807 -41.97 -79.56 -29.57
C ARG A 807 -42.43 -78.51 -28.56
N PRO A 808 -41.62 -78.17 -27.55
CA PRO A 808 -41.90 -77.01 -26.71
C PRO A 808 -41.99 -75.73 -27.55
N ASN A 809 -42.86 -74.78 -27.16
CA ASN A 809 -42.83 -73.43 -27.71
C ASN A 809 -41.43 -72.83 -27.52
N ASN A 810 -40.78 -72.43 -28.61
CA ASN A 810 -39.39 -71.99 -28.59
C ASN A 810 -39.15 -70.82 -29.55
N VAL A 811 -38.00 -70.15 -29.36
CA VAL A 811 -37.47 -69.13 -30.27
C VAL A 811 -36.33 -69.73 -31.07
N ALA A 812 -36.32 -69.48 -32.38
CA ALA A 812 -35.29 -70.01 -33.27
C ALA A 812 -34.04 -69.11 -33.25
N TYR A 813 -32.90 -69.70 -32.90
CA TYR A 813 -31.56 -69.14 -33.09
C TYR A 813 -30.81 -69.95 -34.14
N HIS A 814 -29.84 -69.35 -34.82
CA HIS A 814 -29.01 -70.09 -35.77
C HIS A 814 -28.16 -71.12 -35.00
N PRO A 815 -28.20 -72.41 -35.36
CA PRO A 815 -27.33 -73.39 -34.72
C PRO A 815 -25.89 -73.13 -35.15
N ARG A 816 -25.01 -72.86 -34.20
CA ARG A 816 -23.60 -72.57 -34.47
C ARG A 816 -22.67 -73.37 -33.58
N ILE A 817 -21.41 -73.44 -33.99
CA ILE A 817 -20.32 -74.05 -33.24
C ILE A 817 -19.23 -73.03 -33.07
N HIS A 818 -18.72 -72.90 -31.85
CA HIS A 818 -17.55 -72.08 -31.58
C HIS A 818 -16.30 -72.75 -32.17
N ILE A 819 -15.42 -71.98 -32.81
CA ILE A 819 -14.17 -72.48 -33.42
C ILE A 819 -12.93 -72.21 -32.58
#